data_AF-A0A162K0W3-F1
#
_entry.id   AF-A0A162K0W3-F1
#
_cell.length_a   1.000
_cell.length_b   1.000
_cell.length_c   1.000
_cell.angle_alpha   90.00
_cell.angle_beta   90.00
_cell.angle_gamma   90.00
#
_symmetry.space_group_name_H-M   'P 1'
#
loop_
_entity.id
_entity.type
_entity.pdbx_description
1 polymer ?
#
loop_
_entity_poly.entity_id
_entity_poly.type
_entity_poly.pdbx_seq_one_letter_code
_entity_poly.pdbx_strand_id
1 'polypeptide(L)'
;MLLLSTVAILPLLHTPVHAEDGELRILSLNTWGDRFKPNPAAAMSEFLVNGNYDILTFQELRGGTTYLATIPPLLESEGLGTYTTGQIGDVGLASRLAGDHGAYENGVRISYQTVEAQNRTPETIVGTVHLNYYDEPTYRIDEAKALNDWARAQGKPIIITGDFNAGDLSERGLHRAEQQSYLFARTIIDGGSSELWRQLAQQYTPEGREADFEAYVAVMQAVDGNGSAHYRNVIQGYFDTHRDEFPGIDSISSMSWRQWEQIVAKDMAEKGLTFEDETYPVAGNTPQTMNILKKQYILLQKESERETYAPHDLADGSTTWPSAGEDHTNTWTSWDRVTIDHFMASRPFGKWQVLADAADDAYTGVLDDTGYANDGTTPLSDHEPVAHVVKWVGPALETYTTGAGTADEAEATRLVWGGAAAVFEEKGKVFYLTRNNMRTDLYLGQISDENGMPVLAGLTETEKKTLLDCASDDPRFQAAIQEYCIDDHSFIGETLVTDGGTVIVDEDAALGNATAQLRLDNGGLRIAGTKMATLARNVSVEAGGGFIEVADADAAVTASGVFSGTGAFAKTGAGTLTLTAANSFTGTTTVAAGRLNVDGSLAGSTLTTVQDGAVLGGTGTVGNLILASGGRLAPGRSIGTLKVAGDLTMAEGSVYEVEVDADGKADRVDVTGSASLAGSVLAMAAGGNYAPLTDYTILTAEEGVTGSFGTVTSSLAFLDPTLRYGEKDVTLRLERNDTSFRSVAGTANQRATAAAVESLAMGNAVYDAVVLTDTGTASAAFDSLSGELHASAAGALMQGAMAVGDVVAAQGALSAGSAGIEAPASAAFGAGRMWLQAYGAWGSNDGDEVTSIDRNTSGTLFGVDAAVGENWRIGAFAGFGQASVKQDGTGSKLDADSYHVGLYAATRMGGFGAHLGAAYSLNDAETTRHVAYAGTTETLTADYDVNAAQIFGEVNYRFDTSHGAFEPFAGVAHISLSGDDFTETGGAAALAGDGVDMRTTFTTLGLRTVQEFGLGETPAAFRAELGWRHAFGDVDPDADLRFAAGGSGFGVTGAAIAENTAVLRTGLEVGLTDDTALSVGYGGQFGSDVTDHSVTAKLRIQF
;
A
#
# COMPACT_ATOMS: atom_id res chain seq x y z
N MET A 1 95.77 -9.46 -43.19
CA MET A 1 94.98 -8.24 -43.41
C MET A 1 93.59 -8.50 -42.85
N LEU A 2 93.24 -7.76 -41.78
CA LEU A 2 91.99 -7.46 -41.00
C LEU A 2 90.71 -8.36 -40.94
N LEU A 3 90.01 -8.29 -39.77
CA LEU A 3 88.65 -8.77 -39.41
C LEU A 3 88.05 -7.99 -38.16
N LEU A 4 86.69 -8.04 -37.97
CA LEU A 4 85.75 -7.50 -36.92
C LEU A 4 85.05 -6.13 -37.21
N SER A 5 83.79 -5.79 -36.84
CA SER A 5 82.42 -6.41 -36.70
C SER A 5 81.45 -5.36 -36.07
N THR A 6 80.22 -5.14 -36.58
CA THR A 6 79.09 -4.42 -35.91
C THR A 6 77.72 -4.80 -36.49
N VAL A 7 76.70 -4.92 -35.63
CA VAL A 7 75.27 -5.20 -35.90
C VAL A 7 74.43 -3.99 -35.46
N ALA A 8 73.37 -3.64 -36.20
CA ALA A 8 72.38 -2.61 -35.86
C ALA A 8 70.96 -3.22 -35.78
N ILE A 9 70.14 -2.64 -34.90
CA ILE A 9 68.93 -3.16 -34.22
C ILE A 9 67.64 -2.74 -34.96
N LEU A 10 66.64 -3.65 -35.03
CA LEU A 10 65.23 -3.37 -35.39
C LEU A 10 64.41 -3.16 -34.10
N PRO A 11 63.41 -2.25 -34.05
CA PRO A 11 62.50 -2.14 -32.92
C PRO A 11 61.39 -3.21 -33.00
N LEU A 12 61.17 -3.93 -31.90
CA LEU A 12 60.03 -4.85 -31.70
C LEU A 12 58.75 -4.04 -31.45
N LEU A 13 57.77 -4.17 -32.36
CA LEU A 13 56.39 -3.74 -32.12
C LEU A 13 55.81 -4.60 -30.98
N HIS A 14 55.58 -4.01 -29.81
CA HIS A 14 54.89 -4.66 -28.69
C HIS A 14 53.39 -4.69 -29.00
N THR A 15 52.78 -5.88 -29.02
CA THR A 15 51.31 -6.01 -28.96
C THR A 15 50.85 -5.58 -27.55
N PRO A 16 49.80 -4.75 -27.42
CA PRO A 16 49.28 -4.38 -26.12
C PRO A 16 48.82 -5.63 -25.35
N VAL A 17 49.15 -5.68 -24.06
CA VAL A 17 48.72 -6.76 -23.18
C VAL A 17 47.29 -6.48 -22.73
N HIS A 18 46.40 -7.47 -22.88
CA HIS A 18 45.00 -7.40 -22.46
C HIS A 18 44.81 -8.18 -21.16
N ALA A 19 43.86 -7.75 -20.32
CA ALA A 19 43.43 -8.53 -19.16
C ALA A 19 42.83 -9.88 -19.61
N GLU A 20 43.28 -11.00 -19.02
CA GLU A 20 42.79 -12.35 -19.37
C GLU A 20 41.32 -12.54 -18.96
N ASP A 21 40.54 -13.23 -19.79
CA ASP A 21 39.15 -13.64 -19.53
C ASP A 21 38.14 -12.51 -19.15
N GLY A 22 38.50 -11.25 -19.42
CA GLY A 22 37.68 -10.08 -19.06
C GLY A 22 37.73 -9.72 -17.58
N GLU A 23 38.76 -10.21 -16.87
CA GLU A 23 38.99 -9.98 -15.44
C GLU A 23 40.21 -9.08 -15.21
N LEU A 24 40.01 -7.96 -14.55
CA LEU A 24 41.08 -7.04 -14.14
C LEU A 24 41.66 -7.49 -12.79
N ARG A 25 42.92 -7.94 -12.78
CA ARG A 25 43.61 -8.42 -11.57
C ARG A 25 44.46 -7.31 -10.95
N ILE A 26 44.13 -6.90 -9.73
CA ILE A 26 44.78 -5.78 -9.03
C ILE A 26 45.37 -6.26 -7.71
N LEU A 27 46.64 -5.97 -7.45
CA LEU A 27 47.30 -6.25 -6.17
C LEU A 27 47.62 -4.94 -5.44
N SER A 28 47.22 -4.83 -4.17
CA SER A 28 47.52 -3.68 -3.31
C SER A 28 48.53 -4.04 -2.22
N LEU A 29 49.52 -3.15 -1.99
CA LEU A 29 50.68 -3.38 -1.11
C LEU A 29 50.96 -2.16 -0.21
N ASN A 30 50.92 -2.33 1.12
CA ASN A 30 51.46 -1.33 2.05
C ASN A 30 52.91 -1.70 2.41
N THR A 31 53.86 -0.78 2.19
CA THR A 31 55.31 -1.03 2.31
C THR A 31 55.95 -0.52 3.62
N TRP A 32 55.14 -0.11 4.60
CA TRP A 32 55.62 0.34 5.91
C TRP A 32 56.28 -0.78 6.72
N GLY A 33 57.37 -0.46 7.42
CA GLY A 33 58.09 -1.43 8.27
C GLY A 33 58.66 -2.67 7.56
N ASP A 34 58.56 -2.74 6.22
CA ASP A 34 58.51 -4.01 5.51
C ASP A 34 59.74 -4.93 5.68
N ARG A 35 59.46 -6.21 6.00
CA ARG A 35 60.39 -7.34 6.12
C ARG A 35 61.09 -7.73 4.81
N PHE A 36 60.55 -7.35 3.65
CA PHE A 36 61.09 -7.75 2.33
C PHE A 36 62.23 -6.84 1.83
N LYS A 37 62.66 -5.85 2.63
CA LYS A 37 63.83 -5.01 2.34
C LYS A 37 65.15 -5.80 2.49
N PRO A 38 66.13 -5.62 1.59
CA PRO A 38 66.19 -4.63 0.49
C PRO A 38 65.77 -5.17 -0.89
N ASN A 39 65.35 -6.44 -1.03
CA ASN A 39 65.08 -7.07 -2.33
C ASN A 39 63.68 -7.72 -2.39
N PRO A 40 62.62 -6.91 -2.52
CA PRO A 40 61.24 -7.39 -2.50
C PRO A 40 60.91 -8.29 -3.70
N ALA A 41 61.49 -8.00 -4.86
CA ALA A 41 61.33 -8.80 -6.07
C ALA A 41 61.74 -10.27 -5.85
N ALA A 42 62.90 -10.52 -5.24
CA ALA A 42 63.33 -11.90 -4.94
C ALA A 42 62.42 -12.58 -3.91
N ALA A 43 62.01 -11.85 -2.87
CA ALA A 43 61.22 -12.41 -1.77
C ALA A 43 59.79 -12.79 -2.15
N MET A 44 59.18 -12.07 -3.10
CA MET A 44 57.78 -12.24 -3.51
C MET A 44 57.62 -12.83 -4.92
N SER A 45 58.71 -13.25 -5.56
CA SER A 45 58.74 -13.63 -6.97
C SER A 45 57.67 -14.68 -7.36
N GLU A 46 57.60 -15.81 -6.67
CA GLU A 46 56.63 -16.87 -6.98
C GLU A 46 55.18 -16.39 -6.85
N PHE A 47 54.86 -15.62 -5.80
CA PHE A 47 53.53 -15.05 -5.60
C PHE A 47 53.15 -14.06 -6.72
N LEU A 48 54.06 -13.14 -7.06
CA LEU A 48 53.81 -12.13 -8.07
C LEU A 48 53.71 -12.73 -9.48
N VAL A 49 54.50 -13.74 -9.78
CA VAL A 49 54.49 -14.45 -11.07
C VAL A 49 53.22 -15.30 -11.22
N ASN A 50 52.90 -16.10 -10.21
CA ASN A 50 51.72 -16.97 -10.24
C ASN A 50 50.41 -16.18 -10.20
N GLY A 51 50.40 -15.02 -9.53
CA GLY A 51 49.22 -14.16 -9.45
C GLY A 51 48.87 -13.43 -10.75
N ASN A 52 49.83 -13.28 -11.67
CA ASN A 52 49.63 -12.69 -13.00
C ASN A 52 48.82 -11.37 -12.99
N TYR A 53 49.17 -10.45 -12.08
CA TYR A 53 48.43 -9.21 -11.82
C TYR A 53 48.58 -8.18 -12.94
N ASP A 54 47.51 -7.53 -13.36
CA ASP A 54 47.53 -6.49 -14.37
C ASP A 54 48.04 -5.16 -13.81
N ILE A 55 47.63 -4.85 -12.57
CA ILE A 55 47.96 -3.59 -11.89
C ILE A 55 48.43 -3.89 -10.48
N LEU A 56 49.52 -3.24 -10.07
CA LEU A 56 50.11 -3.31 -8.74
C LEU A 56 50.03 -1.90 -8.14
N THR A 57 49.46 -1.76 -6.96
CA THR A 57 49.37 -0.50 -6.23
C THR A 57 50.15 -0.57 -4.93
N PHE A 58 50.76 0.55 -4.57
CA PHE A 58 51.71 0.66 -3.47
C PHE A 58 51.36 1.86 -2.59
N GLN A 59 51.35 1.63 -1.28
CA GLN A 59 51.19 2.63 -0.23
C GLN A 59 52.41 2.67 0.69
N GLU A 60 52.61 3.80 1.38
CA GLU A 60 53.76 4.04 2.28
C GLU A 60 55.16 3.89 1.64
N LEU A 61 55.31 4.20 0.35
CA LEU A 61 56.59 4.20 -0.35
C LEU A 61 57.56 5.25 0.25
N ARG A 62 58.33 4.86 1.26
CA ARG A 62 59.33 5.73 1.90
C ARG A 62 60.60 5.87 1.07
N GLY A 63 61.34 6.95 1.33
CA GLY A 63 62.67 7.18 0.75
C GLY A 63 63.62 6.02 1.06
N GLY A 64 64.03 5.28 0.03
CA GLY A 64 64.91 4.10 0.12
C GLY A 64 64.25 2.75 -0.21
N THR A 65 62.95 2.72 -0.54
CA THR A 65 62.27 1.52 -1.05
C THR A 65 62.67 1.21 -2.50
N THR A 66 62.64 -0.08 -2.89
CA THR A 66 63.05 -0.55 -4.24
C THR A 66 61.93 -1.25 -5.02
N TYR A 67 60.68 -1.23 -4.54
CA TYR A 67 59.54 -1.98 -5.09
C TYR A 67 59.27 -1.63 -6.56
N LEU A 68 59.00 -0.35 -6.86
CA LEU A 68 58.77 0.13 -8.22
C LEU A 68 60.01 -0.01 -9.14
N ALA A 69 61.21 -0.12 -8.56
CA ALA A 69 62.46 -0.28 -9.32
C ALA A 69 62.85 -1.74 -9.57
N THR A 70 62.27 -2.71 -8.85
CA THR A 70 62.71 -4.13 -8.88
C THR A 70 61.61 -5.11 -9.25
N ILE A 71 60.34 -4.83 -8.90
CA ILE A 71 59.20 -5.71 -9.25
C ILE A 71 58.85 -5.62 -10.74
N PRO A 72 58.67 -4.42 -11.35
CA PRO A 72 58.37 -4.33 -12.78
C PRO A 72 59.39 -5.05 -13.68
N PRO A 73 60.72 -4.88 -13.50
CA PRO A 73 61.70 -5.61 -14.31
C PRO A 73 61.71 -7.13 -14.07
N LEU A 74 61.36 -7.59 -12.86
CA LEU A 74 61.20 -9.02 -12.57
C LEU A 74 60.05 -9.61 -13.40
N LEU A 75 58.86 -9.00 -13.35
CA LEU A 75 57.68 -9.49 -14.05
C LEU A 75 57.88 -9.46 -15.57
N GLU A 76 58.56 -8.44 -16.08
CA GLU A 76 58.95 -8.36 -17.48
C GLU A 76 59.92 -9.49 -17.87
N SER A 77 60.90 -9.82 -17.00
CA SER A 77 61.84 -10.92 -17.25
C SER A 77 61.19 -12.31 -17.25
N GLU A 78 60.08 -12.48 -16.54
CA GLU A 78 59.26 -13.69 -16.49
C GLU A 78 58.22 -13.73 -17.63
N GLY A 79 58.19 -12.72 -18.50
CA GLY A 79 57.34 -12.69 -19.69
C GLY A 79 55.90 -12.20 -19.45
N LEU A 80 55.62 -11.55 -18.32
CA LEU A 80 54.28 -11.06 -17.95
C LEU A 80 53.91 -9.68 -18.54
N GLY A 81 54.77 -9.13 -19.40
CA GLY A 81 54.58 -7.85 -20.06
C GLY A 81 55.42 -6.71 -19.44
N THR A 82 55.50 -5.60 -20.16
CA THR A 82 56.22 -4.40 -19.70
C THR A 82 55.31 -3.55 -18.82
N TYR A 83 55.71 -3.31 -17.58
CA TYR A 83 54.97 -2.49 -16.64
C TYR A 83 55.48 -1.04 -16.65
N THR A 84 54.56 -0.10 -16.75
CA THR A 84 54.82 1.34 -16.59
C THR A 84 54.46 1.78 -15.18
N THR A 85 55.19 2.75 -14.62
CA THR A 85 55.04 3.15 -13.20
C THR A 85 54.73 4.62 -13.03
N GLY A 86 53.85 4.95 -12.08
CA GLY A 86 53.56 6.30 -11.59
C GLY A 86 53.74 6.37 -10.07
N GLN A 87 54.17 7.52 -9.55
CA GLN A 87 54.31 7.73 -8.10
C GLN A 87 54.09 9.20 -7.75
N ILE A 88 53.39 9.45 -6.64
CA ILE A 88 53.32 10.77 -5.99
C ILE A 88 53.47 10.59 -4.47
N GLY A 89 54.42 11.31 -3.88
CA GLY A 89 54.73 11.14 -2.45
C GLY A 89 55.05 9.68 -2.11
N ASP A 90 54.26 9.11 -1.21
CA ASP A 90 54.35 7.75 -0.68
C ASP A 90 53.34 6.76 -1.29
N VAL A 91 52.63 7.14 -2.36
CA VAL A 91 51.76 6.22 -3.11
C VAL A 91 52.26 6.05 -4.54
N GLY A 92 52.14 4.83 -5.08
CA GLY A 92 52.59 4.53 -6.44
C GLY A 92 51.86 3.35 -7.07
N LEU A 93 51.95 3.25 -8.39
CA LEU A 93 51.24 2.26 -9.19
C LEU A 93 52.17 1.73 -10.29
N ALA A 94 52.07 0.44 -10.61
CA ALA A 94 52.70 -0.18 -11.76
C ALA A 94 51.65 -0.97 -12.56
N SER A 95 51.64 -0.85 -13.88
CA SER A 95 50.63 -1.50 -14.73
C SER A 95 51.18 -1.89 -16.08
N ARG A 96 50.77 -3.07 -16.56
CA ARG A 96 51.08 -3.56 -17.91
C ARG A 96 50.02 -3.23 -18.96
N LEU A 97 48.87 -2.68 -18.54
CA LEU A 97 47.77 -2.34 -19.44
C LEU A 97 48.01 -0.99 -20.12
N ALA A 98 47.47 -0.83 -21.33
CA ALA A 98 47.52 0.42 -22.07
C ALA A 98 46.70 1.51 -21.35
N GLY A 99 47.26 2.74 -21.29
CA GLY A 99 46.65 3.83 -20.55
C GLY A 99 47.62 4.90 -20.06
N ASP A 100 47.09 6.04 -19.64
CA ASP A 100 47.87 7.19 -19.15
C ASP A 100 47.94 7.24 -17.62
N HIS A 101 49.15 7.46 -17.08
CA HIS A 101 49.37 7.71 -15.65
C HIS A 101 49.04 9.16 -15.28
N GLY A 102 48.43 9.35 -14.12
CA GLY A 102 48.10 10.63 -13.53
C GLY A 102 48.39 10.69 -12.03
N ALA A 103 48.41 11.91 -11.49
CA ALA A 103 48.60 12.15 -10.07
C ALA A 103 47.72 13.31 -9.59
N TYR A 104 47.26 13.25 -8.34
CA TYR A 104 46.46 14.28 -7.67
C TYR A 104 47.03 14.58 -6.28
N GLU A 105 47.17 15.85 -5.93
CA GLU A 105 47.57 16.31 -4.59
C GLU A 105 46.81 17.59 -4.22
N ASN A 106 45.74 17.44 -3.46
CA ASN A 106 44.99 18.53 -2.85
C ASN A 106 44.16 17.96 -1.71
N GLY A 107 44.60 18.13 -0.46
CA GLY A 107 43.98 17.47 0.69
C GLY A 107 44.35 15.98 0.79
N VAL A 108 44.38 15.23 -0.32
CA VAL A 108 44.77 13.82 -0.40
C VAL A 108 45.76 13.60 -1.56
N ARG A 109 46.60 12.55 -1.47
CA ARG A 109 47.50 12.12 -2.56
C ARG A 109 46.98 10.87 -3.26
N ILE A 110 46.90 10.93 -4.59
CA ILE A 110 46.42 9.80 -5.40
C ILE A 110 47.38 9.60 -6.58
N SER A 111 47.92 8.38 -6.72
CA SER A 111 48.59 7.94 -7.96
C SER A 111 47.62 7.04 -8.72
N TYR A 112 47.37 7.31 -10.01
CA TYR A 112 46.39 6.54 -10.78
C TYR A 112 46.81 6.34 -12.24
N GLN A 113 46.14 5.42 -12.92
CA GLN A 113 46.21 5.22 -14.36
C GLN A 113 44.80 5.10 -14.94
N THR A 114 44.55 5.78 -16.07
CA THR A 114 43.36 5.52 -16.89
C THR A 114 43.63 4.34 -17.80
N VAL A 115 42.98 3.20 -17.56
CA VAL A 115 43.10 1.97 -18.36
C VAL A 115 42.15 2.05 -19.54
N GLU A 116 42.68 1.90 -20.76
CA GLU A 116 41.87 1.84 -21.99
C GLU A 116 40.85 0.69 -21.94
N ALA A 117 39.72 0.80 -22.64
CA ALA A 117 38.71 -0.25 -22.69
C ALA A 117 39.27 -1.61 -23.17
N GLN A 118 39.02 -2.70 -22.43
CA GLN A 118 39.53 -4.06 -22.72
C GLN A 118 38.40 -5.08 -22.65
N ASN A 119 38.33 -6.07 -23.53
CA ASN A 119 37.49 -7.29 -23.36
C ASN A 119 36.07 -7.04 -22.77
N ARG A 120 35.33 -6.08 -23.32
CA ARG A 120 33.95 -5.68 -22.92
C ARG A 120 33.85 -4.89 -21.60
N THR A 121 34.97 -4.46 -21.02
CA THR A 121 35.02 -3.49 -19.91
C THR A 121 35.16 -2.05 -20.45
N PRO A 122 34.47 -1.07 -19.86
CA PRO A 122 34.66 0.34 -20.21
C PRO A 122 36.07 0.82 -19.82
N GLU A 123 36.45 1.97 -20.35
CA GLU A 123 37.64 2.69 -19.89
C GLU A 123 37.51 2.97 -18.37
N THR A 124 38.52 2.59 -17.59
CA THR A 124 38.45 2.56 -16.12
C THR A 124 39.68 3.19 -15.51
N ILE A 125 39.53 4.06 -14.52
CA ILE A 125 40.65 4.62 -13.76
C ILE A 125 40.99 3.67 -12.62
N VAL A 126 42.26 3.31 -12.46
CA VAL A 126 42.73 2.55 -11.30
C VAL A 126 43.74 3.37 -10.53
N GLY A 127 43.48 3.62 -9.25
CA GLY A 127 44.31 4.48 -8.42
C GLY A 127 44.63 3.92 -7.05
N THR A 128 45.52 4.62 -6.36
CA THR A 128 45.96 4.29 -5.02
C THR A 128 46.08 5.51 -4.12
N VAL A 129 45.69 5.35 -2.86
CA VAL A 129 45.75 6.36 -1.80
C VAL A 129 46.35 5.80 -0.51
N HIS A 130 46.91 6.68 0.30
CA HIS A 130 47.37 6.39 1.65
C HIS A 130 46.89 7.53 2.56
N LEU A 131 45.99 7.22 3.50
CA LEU A 131 45.60 8.10 4.60
C LEU A 131 46.42 7.68 5.80
N ASN A 132 47.02 8.59 6.55
CA ASN A 132 47.97 8.22 7.60
C ASN A 132 47.27 8.10 8.96
N TYR A 133 47.48 6.99 9.67
CA TYR A 133 46.84 6.76 10.97
C TYR A 133 47.25 7.77 12.06
N TYR A 134 48.43 8.39 11.94
CA TYR A 134 48.89 9.44 12.86
C TYR A 134 48.14 10.76 12.70
N ASP A 135 47.35 10.92 11.63
CA ASP A 135 46.68 12.16 11.36
C ASP A 135 45.48 12.36 12.29
N GLU A 136 45.31 13.60 12.74
CA GLU A 136 44.17 13.99 13.56
C GLU A 136 42.85 13.64 12.84
N PRO A 137 41.81 13.18 13.54
CA PRO A 137 40.54 12.76 12.91
C PRO A 137 39.96 13.77 11.92
N THR A 138 40.06 15.07 12.22
CA THR A 138 39.60 16.15 11.33
C THR A 138 40.36 16.19 10.00
N TYR A 139 41.66 15.90 10.01
CA TYR A 139 42.47 15.89 8.80
C TYR A 139 42.05 14.73 7.89
N ARG A 140 41.91 13.52 8.44
CA ARG A 140 41.44 12.34 7.69
C ARG A 140 40.05 12.52 7.06
N ILE A 141 39.17 13.29 7.70
CA ILE A 141 37.87 13.67 7.14
C ILE A 141 38.04 14.56 5.90
N ASP A 142 38.94 15.54 5.96
CA ASP A 142 39.24 16.41 4.83
C ASP A 142 39.90 15.64 3.67
N GLU A 143 40.77 14.67 3.97
CA GLU A 143 41.36 13.79 2.94
C GLU A 143 40.29 12.93 2.24
N ALA A 144 39.33 12.36 2.97
CA ALA A 144 38.22 11.61 2.40
C ALA A 144 37.30 12.50 1.54
N LYS A 145 36.99 13.73 1.99
CA LYS A 145 36.24 14.70 1.19
C LYS A 145 36.97 15.05 -0.11
N ALA A 146 38.28 15.24 -0.05
CA ALA A 146 39.09 15.54 -1.22
C ALA A 146 39.16 14.36 -2.21
N LEU A 147 39.22 13.12 -1.72
CA LEU A 147 39.15 11.92 -2.55
C LEU A 147 37.81 11.86 -3.29
N ASN A 148 36.72 12.09 -2.55
CA ASN A 148 35.34 12.18 -3.05
C ASN A 148 35.16 13.23 -4.15
N ASP A 149 35.70 14.43 -3.94
CA ASP A 149 35.63 15.50 -4.94
C ASP A 149 36.41 15.16 -6.22
N TRP A 150 37.60 14.56 -6.06
CA TRP A 150 38.41 14.16 -7.21
C TRP A 150 37.72 13.09 -8.06
N ALA A 151 37.15 12.05 -7.45
CA ALA A 151 36.55 10.96 -8.21
C ALA A 151 35.27 11.38 -8.94
N ARG A 152 34.44 12.21 -8.29
CA ARG A 152 33.25 12.81 -8.93
C ARG A 152 33.61 13.61 -10.19
N ALA A 153 34.81 14.20 -10.24
CA ALA A 153 35.27 14.97 -11.38
C ALA A 153 35.78 14.15 -12.57
N GLN A 154 35.96 12.82 -12.44
CA GLN A 154 36.60 12.03 -13.51
C GLN A 154 35.66 11.56 -14.63
N GLY A 155 34.36 11.40 -14.35
CA GLY A 155 33.37 10.96 -15.35
C GLY A 155 33.62 9.56 -15.95
N LYS A 156 34.40 8.71 -15.28
CA LYS A 156 34.73 7.33 -15.68
C LYS A 156 34.61 6.40 -14.47
N PRO A 157 34.33 5.10 -14.67
CA PRO A 157 34.51 4.07 -13.65
C PRO A 157 35.87 4.20 -12.98
N ILE A 158 35.94 4.23 -11.65
CA ILE A 158 37.20 4.29 -10.90
C ILE A 158 37.33 3.11 -9.95
N ILE A 159 38.53 2.55 -9.81
CA ILE A 159 38.92 1.59 -8.78
C ILE A 159 40.02 2.24 -7.94
N ILE A 160 39.73 2.58 -6.69
CA ILE A 160 40.73 3.09 -5.74
C ILE A 160 41.09 1.99 -4.74
N THR A 161 42.35 1.60 -4.78
CA THR A 161 42.97 0.77 -3.74
C THR A 161 43.65 1.66 -2.71
N GLY A 162 43.86 1.19 -1.49
CA GLY A 162 44.64 2.01 -0.57
C GLY A 162 44.68 1.52 0.85
N ASP A 163 45.51 2.21 1.61
CA ASP A 163 45.47 2.18 3.06
C ASP A 163 44.68 3.40 3.54
N PHE A 164 43.48 3.17 4.06
CA PHE A 164 42.54 4.21 4.39
C PHE A 164 42.59 4.64 5.86
N ASN A 165 43.30 3.94 6.76
CA ASN A 165 43.53 4.24 8.19
C ASN A 165 42.39 4.98 8.96
N ALA A 166 41.13 4.73 8.59
CA ALA A 166 39.98 5.57 8.97
C ALA A 166 39.18 5.03 10.17
N GLY A 167 39.58 3.89 10.75
CA GLY A 167 38.77 3.12 11.71
C GLY A 167 39.31 2.99 13.13
N ASP A 168 40.52 3.43 13.44
CA ASP A 168 41.24 3.07 14.69
C ASP A 168 40.60 3.55 16.02
N LEU A 169 39.45 4.23 15.99
CA LEU A 169 38.72 4.65 17.19
C LEU A 169 37.40 3.90 17.41
N SER A 170 36.77 3.27 16.39
CA SER A 170 35.40 2.73 16.55
C SER A 170 35.28 1.36 17.24
N GLU A 171 36.36 0.78 17.77
CA GLU A 171 36.36 -0.59 18.34
C GLU A 171 36.67 -0.62 19.84
N ARG A 172 35.99 0.22 20.63
CA ARG A 172 36.06 0.14 22.09
C ARG A 172 34.94 -0.76 22.61
N GLY A 173 35.16 -2.08 22.55
CA GLY A 173 34.17 -3.14 22.74
C GLY A 173 33.45 -3.29 24.10
N LEU A 174 32.97 -2.20 24.72
CA LEU A 174 32.08 -2.26 25.90
C LEU A 174 30.66 -1.84 25.51
N HIS A 175 29.95 -2.78 24.89
CA HIS A 175 28.65 -2.51 24.26
C HIS A 175 27.46 -2.43 25.23
N ARG A 176 27.65 -2.81 26.50
CA ARG A 176 26.58 -2.80 27.51
C ARG A 176 26.84 -1.77 28.60
N ALA A 177 25.79 -1.06 29.00
CA ALA A 177 25.76 -0.12 30.11
C ALA A 177 26.37 -0.72 31.39
N GLU A 178 26.07 -2.00 31.66
CA GLU A 178 26.61 -2.72 32.80
C GLU A 178 28.13 -2.87 32.71
N GLN A 179 28.68 -3.23 31.54
CA GLN A 179 30.13 -3.37 31.33
C GLN A 179 30.86 -2.03 31.54
N GLN A 180 30.27 -0.94 31.04
CA GLN A 180 30.78 0.42 31.24
C GLN A 180 30.72 0.85 32.72
N SER A 181 29.63 0.52 33.41
CA SER A 181 29.46 0.78 34.85
C SER A 181 30.52 0.05 35.69
N TYR A 182 30.82 -1.20 35.34
CA TYR A 182 31.85 -2.00 36.01
C TYR A 182 33.26 -1.48 35.74
N LEU A 183 33.57 -1.07 34.50
CA LEU A 183 34.84 -0.45 34.18
C LEU A 183 35.08 0.76 35.10
N PHE A 184 34.07 1.61 35.27
CA PHE A 184 34.19 2.78 36.13
C PHE A 184 34.36 2.41 37.61
N ALA A 185 33.54 1.49 38.14
CA ALA A 185 33.65 1.02 39.51
C ALA A 185 35.05 0.44 39.81
N ARG A 186 35.62 -0.31 38.85
CA ARG A 186 36.97 -0.85 38.92
C ARG A 186 38.04 0.23 38.98
N THR A 187 37.90 1.25 38.13
CA THR A 187 38.81 2.40 38.07
C THR A 187 38.90 3.14 39.42
N ILE A 188 37.77 3.22 40.14
CA ILE A 188 37.69 3.80 41.48
C ILE A 188 38.32 2.88 42.53
N ILE A 189 38.00 1.58 42.51
CA ILE A 189 38.45 0.60 43.52
C ILE A 189 39.97 0.38 43.49
N ASP A 190 40.60 0.37 42.31
CA ASP A 190 42.05 0.24 42.15
C ASP A 190 42.81 1.56 42.43
N GLY A 191 42.12 2.60 42.90
CA GLY A 191 42.73 3.88 43.27
C GLY A 191 43.13 4.77 42.09
N GLY A 192 42.63 4.48 40.89
CA GLY A 192 42.85 5.29 39.69
C GLY A 192 44.26 5.22 39.08
N SER A 193 45.06 4.19 39.40
CA SER A 193 46.46 4.10 38.95
C SER A 193 46.64 3.83 37.45
N SER A 194 45.57 3.46 36.73
CA SER A 194 45.58 3.31 35.27
C SER A 194 45.01 4.56 34.60
N GLU A 195 45.90 5.32 33.94
CA GLU A 195 45.53 6.50 33.15
C GLU A 195 44.55 6.14 32.01
N LEU A 196 44.70 4.94 31.43
CA LEU A 196 43.84 4.39 30.38
C LEU A 196 42.40 4.17 30.86
N TRP A 197 42.23 3.50 32.00
CA TRP A 197 40.89 3.20 32.53
C TRP A 197 40.16 4.47 32.98
N ARG A 198 40.90 5.45 33.52
CA ARG A 198 40.36 6.77 33.88
C ARG A 198 39.86 7.55 32.67
N GLN A 199 40.65 7.59 31.60
CA GLN A 199 40.25 8.26 30.36
C GLN A 199 39.07 7.55 29.68
N LEU A 200 39.03 6.22 29.69
CA LEU A 200 37.91 5.46 29.13
C LEU A 200 36.63 5.72 29.91
N ALA A 201 36.65 5.64 31.24
CA ALA A 201 35.44 5.84 32.03
C ALA A 201 34.89 7.28 31.96
N GLN A 202 35.75 8.29 31.80
CA GLN A 202 35.34 9.66 31.51
C GLN A 202 34.64 9.79 30.14
N GLN A 203 35.10 9.03 29.14
CA GLN A 203 34.54 9.05 27.78
C GLN A 203 33.21 8.31 27.66
N TYR A 204 32.90 7.37 28.57
CA TYR A 204 31.58 6.72 28.65
C TYR A 204 30.58 7.50 29.50
N THR A 205 30.98 8.63 30.11
CA THR A 205 30.08 9.40 30.99
C THR A 205 28.86 9.89 30.22
N PRO A 206 27.62 9.72 30.73
CA PRO A 206 26.43 10.26 30.09
C PRO A 206 26.55 11.77 29.84
N GLU A 207 26.18 12.20 28.64
CA GLU A 207 26.31 13.59 28.20
C GLU A 207 25.56 14.56 29.12
N GLY A 208 26.20 15.67 29.48
CA GLY A 208 25.65 16.68 30.37
C GLY A 208 25.66 16.32 31.86
N ARG A 209 26.21 15.15 32.21
CA ARG A 209 26.37 14.66 33.60
C ARG A 209 27.83 14.52 34.01
N GLU A 210 28.76 15.02 33.21
CA GLU A 210 30.22 14.90 33.42
C GLU A 210 30.65 15.53 34.75
N ALA A 211 30.07 16.69 35.09
CA ALA A 211 30.35 17.37 36.34
C ALA A 211 29.82 16.59 37.56
N ASP A 212 28.66 15.94 37.44
CA ASP A 212 28.07 15.11 38.50
C ASP A 212 28.87 13.82 38.70
N PHE A 213 29.35 13.25 37.60
CA PHE A 213 30.22 12.08 37.59
C PHE A 213 31.59 12.36 38.20
N GLU A 214 32.25 13.45 37.79
CA GLU A 214 33.50 13.91 38.40
C GLU A 214 33.32 14.25 39.89
N ALA A 215 32.17 14.82 40.28
CA ALA A 215 31.84 15.04 41.69
C ALA A 215 31.67 13.71 42.46
N TYR A 216 31.03 12.71 41.85
CA TYR A 216 30.90 11.37 42.42
C TYR A 216 32.26 10.68 42.58
N VAL A 217 33.14 10.77 41.57
CA VAL A 217 34.54 10.32 41.63
C VAL A 217 35.29 11.02 42.77
N ALA A 218 35.18 12.35 42.86
CA ALA A 218 35.86 13.13 43.89
C ALA A 218 35.38 12.78 45.31
N VAL A 219 34.09 12.48 45.51
CA VAL A 219 33.56 11.98 46.79
C VAL A 219 34.14 10.61 47.14
N MET A 220 34.24 9.71 46.15
CA MET A 220 34.86 8.40 46.33
C MET A 220 36.37 8.48 46.62
N GLN A 221 37.04 9.55 46.16
CA GLN A 221 38.48 9.78 46.31
C GLN A 221 38.87 10.69 47.49
N ALA A 222 37.95 11.31 48.24
CA ALA A 222 38.30 12.24 49.33
C ALA A 222 39.08 11.55 50.48
N VAL A 223 40.31 12.02 50.74
CA VAL A 223 41.37 11.33 51.50
C VAL A 223 41.53 11.86 52.93
N ASP A 224 41.52 10.95 53.92
CA ASP A 224 42.22 11.10 55.21
C ASP A 224 43.39 10.08 55.32
N GLY A 225 44.16 10.00 54.25
CA GLY A 225 45.54 9.50 54.22
C GLY A 225 45.79 8.15 53.56
N ASN A 226 44.77 7.38 53.13
CA ASN A 226 45.04 6.15 52.36
C ASN A 226 43.90 5.61 51.48
N GLY A 227 42.94 6.44 51.05
CA GLY A 227 41.81 6.05 50.16
C GLY A 227 40.86 4.95 50.69
N SER A 228 41.20 4.31 51.80
CA SER A 228 40.70 2.98 52.18
C SER A 228 39.42 3.01 53.05
N ALA A 229 38.92 4.20 53.39
CA ALA A 229 37.92 4.36 54.44
C ALA A 229 36.55 4.84 53.95
N HIS A 230 36.44 5.59 52.83
CA HIS A 230 35.16 6.18 52.40
C HIS A 230 34.42 5.38 51.33
N TYR A 231 35.11 4.75 50.37
CA TYR A 231 34.47 3.77 49.46
C TYR A 231 33.82 2.63 50.24
N ARG A 232 34.50 2.15 51.30
CA ARG A 232 33.95 1.22 52.28
C ARG A 232 32.69 1.76 52.96
N ASN A 233 32.57 3.06 53.19
CA ASN A 233 31.37 3.64 53.80
C ASN A 233 30.20 3.76 52.81
N VAL A 234 30.46 4.04 51.53
CA VAL A 234 29.41 4.00 50.48
C VAL A 234 28.91 2.57 50.32
N ILE A 235 29.83 1.61 50.23
CA ILE A 235 29.50 0.18 50.15
C ILE A 235 28.80 -0.29 51.43
N GLN A 236 29.30 0.09 52.61
CA GLN A 236 28.69 -0.21 53.91
C GLN A 236 27.29 0.40 54.02
N GLY A 237 27.13 1.65 53.60
CA GLY A 237 25.85 2.36 53.63
C GLY A 237 24.82 1.72 52.70
N TYR A 238 25.23 1.38 51.48
CA TYR A 238 24.40 0.64 50.54
C TYR A 238 24.04 -0.74 51.09
N PHE A 239 25.03 -1.51 51.56
CA PHE A 239 24.84 -2.84 52.14
C PHE A 239 23.95 -2.88 53.37
N ASP A 240 24.06 -1.88 54.26
CA ASP A 240 23.23 -1.79 55.46
C ASP A 240 21.80 -1.38 55.12
N THR A 241 21.62 -0.53 54.11
CA THR A 241 20.29 -0.10 53.64
C THR A 241 19.59 -1.21 52.86
N HIS A 242 20.34 -2.00 52.08
CA HIS A 242 19.84 -3.06 51.20
C HIS A 242 20.22 -4.46 51.71
N ARG A 243 20.11 -4.68 53.02
CA ARG A 243 20.58 -5.91 53.69
C ARG A 243 19.98 -7.19 53.11
N ASP A 244 18.74 -7.11 52.65
CA ASP A 244 17.97 -8.22 52.11
C ASP A 244 18.53 -8.72 50.77
N GLU A 245 19.29 -7.90 50.03
CA GLU A 245 19.94 -8.27 48.76
C GLU A 245 21.19 -9.14 48.94
N PHE A 246 21.71 -9.26 50.16
CA PHE A 246 22.96 -9.96 50.45
C PHE A 246 22.77 -11.06 51.53
N PRO A 247 21.90 -12.05 51.28
CA PRO A 247 21.60 -13.09 52.25
C PRO A 247 22.83 -13.93 52.59
N GLY A 248 23.10 -14.11 53.90
CA GLY A 248 24.23 -14.91 54.38
C GLY A 248 25.57 -14.17 54.44
N ILE A 249 25.60 -12.87 54.15
CA ILE A 249 26.78 -12.02 54.31
C ILE A 249 26.61 -11.16 55.57
N ASP A 250 27.49 -11.37 56.55
CA ASP A 250 27.39 -10.70 57.86
C ASP A 250 28.15 -9.36 57.91
N SER A 251 29.10 -9.14 57.01
CA SER A 251 29.89 -7.90 56.92
C SER A 251 30.37 -7.67 55.49
N ILE A 252 30.50 -6.40 55.07
CA ILE A 252 31.12 -6.07 53.78
C ILE A 252 32.54 -6.63 53.65
N SER A 253 33.24 -6.87 54.76
CA SER A 253 34.60 -7.44 54.75
C SER A 253 34.64 -8.89 54.29
N SER A 254 33.50 -9.58 54.26
CA SER A 254 33.35 -10.96 53.75
C SER A 254 32.91 -11.04 52.29
N MET A 255 32.64 -9.89 51.66
CA MET A 255 32.31 -9.82 50.25
C MET A 255 33.55 -9.91 49.37
N SER A 256 33.37 -10.42 48.16
CA SER A 256 34.36 -10.31 47.10
C SER A 256 34.47 -8.88 46.56
N TRP A 257 35.60 -8.55 45.95
CA TRP A 257 35.79 -7.28 45.22
C TRP A 257 34.73 -7.08 44.14
N ARG A 258 34.27 -8.16 43.50
CA ARG A 258 33.21 -8.11 42.49
C ARG A 258 31.86 -7.67 43.06
N GLN A 259 31.53 -8.16 44.26
CA GLN A 259 30.32 -7.72 44.97
C GLN A 259 30.41 -6.27 45.42
N TRP A 260 31.63 -5.76 45.68
CA TRP A 260 31.86 -4.33 45.95
C TRP A 260 31.68 -3.48 44.69
N GLU A 261 32.21 -3.92 43.54
CA GLU A 261 32.00 -3.28 42.24
C GLU A 261 30.50 -3.20 41.88
N GLN A 262 29.75 -4.29 42.12
CA GLN A 262 28.29 -4.35 41.94
C GLN A 262 27.54 -3.31 42.77
N ILE A 263 27.91 -3.17 44.04
CA ILE A 263 27.31 -2.18 44.94
C ILE A 263 27.58 -0.76 44.44
N VAL A 264 28.79 -0.47 43.97
CA VAL A 264 29.14 0.85 43.43
C VAL A 264 28.36 1.16 42.14
N ALA A 265 28.28 0.20 41.21
CA ALA A 265 27.49 0.37 39.98
C ALA A 265 25.99 0.64 40.28
N LYS A 266 25.41 -0.06 41.27
CA LYS A 266 24.03 0.18 41.71
C LYS A 266 23.84 1.52 42.41
N ASP A 267 24.76 1.93 43.28
CA ASP A 267 24.71 3.24 43.96
C ASP A 267 24.81 4.41 42.97
N MET A 268 25.59 4.27 41.89
CA MET A 268 25.61 5.22 40.79
C MET A 268 24.28 5.28 40.05
N ALA A 269 23.70 4.12 39.76
CA ALA A 269 22.41 4.03 39.09
C ALA A 269 21.30 4.73 39.91
N GLU A 270 21.28 4.55 41.24
CA GLU A 270 20.33 5.23 42.13
C GLU A 270 20.51 6.76 42.14
N LYS A 271 21.71 7.27 41.85
CA LYS A 271 22.02 8.70 41.71
C LYS A 271 21.81 9.21 40.27
N GLY A 272 21.23 8.38 39.41
CA GLY A 272 20.96 8.68 38.01
C GLY A 272 22.22 8.82 37.16
N LEU A 273 23.36 8.27 37.59
CA LEU A 273 24.60 8.18 36.81
C LEU A 273 24.65 6.82 36.08
N THR A 274 23.55 6.47 35.41
CA THR A 274 23.42 5.23 34.62
C THR A 274 24.06 5.39 33.25
N PHE A 275 24.90 4.44 32.87
CA PHE A 275 25.38 4.31 31.50
C PHE A 275 24.28 3.72 30.59
N GLU A 276 24.45 3.83 29.27
CA GLU A 276 23.52 3.28 28.28
C GLU A 276 24.20 2.19 27.44
N ASP A 277 23.43 1.17 27.03
CA ASP A 277 23.92 0.17 26.09
C ASP A 277 24.30 0.88 24.79
N GLU A 278 25.50 0.62 24.27
CA GLU A 278 25.91 1.16 22.97
C GLU A 278 25.05 0.50 21.90
N THR A 279 24.04 1.22 21.42
CA THR A 279 23.33 0.83 20.20
C THR A 279 24.01 1.37 18.94
N TYR A 280 24.84 2.42 19.06
CA TYR A 280 25.78 3.03 18.09
C TYR A 280 26.81 3.93 18.85
N PRO A 281 27.89 4.48 18.24
CA PRO A 281 29.00 5.07 18.98
C PRO A 281 28.61 6.29 19.81
N VAL A 282 29.21 6.41 21.00
CA VAL A 282 29.19 7.60 21.85
C VAL A 282 29.60 8.85 21.04
N ALA A 283 28.96 10.00 21.29
CA ALA A 283 29.33 11.27 20.68
C ALA A 283 30.83 11.55 20.89
N GLY A 284 31.59 11.62 19.79
CA GLY A 284 33.07 11.72 19.79
C GLY A 284 33.79 10.48 19.27
N ASN A 285 33.09 9.37 19.01
CA ASN A 285 33.64 8.16 18.41
C ASN A 285 32.93 7.73 17.11
N THR A 286 32.58 8.70 16.25
CA THR A 286 31.88 8.42 14.99
C THR A 286 32.87 8.11 13.84
N PRO A 287 32.71 7.00 13.10
CA PRO A 287 33.51 6.71 11.90
C PRO A 287 33.08 7.58 10.70
N GLN A 288 33.21 8.91 10.83
CA GLN A 288 32.78 9.91 9.84
C GLN A 288 33.48 9.72 8.49
N THR A 289 34.78 9.47 8.50
CA THR A 289 35.59 9.22 7.31
C THR A 289 35.08 8.03 6.50
N MET A 290 34.69 6.94 7.17
CA MET A 290 34.19 5.74 6.51
C MET A 290 32.80 5.94 5.90
N ASN A 291 31.93 6.68 6.60
CA ASN A 291 30.60 7.03 6.09
C ASN A 291 30.70 7.91 4.84
N ILE A 292 31.64 8.87 4.81
CA ILE A 292 31.87 9.73 3.65
C ILE A 292 32.32 8.92 2.42
N LEU A 293 33.23 7.95 2.60
CA LEU A 293 33.70 7.08 1.51
C LEU A 293 32.59 6.11 1.05
N LYS A 294 31.90 5.43 1.98
CA LYS A 294 30.80 4.51 1.65
C LYS A 294 29.58 5.20 1.02
N LYS A 295 29.32 6.46 1.34
CA LYS A 295 28.21 7.25 0.78
C LYS A 295 28.32 7.41 -0.73
N GLN A 296 29.53 7.56 -1.25
CA GLN A 296 29.76 7.94 -2.65
C GLN A 296 30.48 6.86 -3.47
N TYR A 297 30.94 5.79 -2.83
CA TYR A 297 31.71 4.73 -3.44
C TYR A 297 31.25 3.37 -2.96
N ILE A 298 31.43 2.38 -3.82
CA ILE A 298 31.29 0.98 -3.46
C ILE A 298 32.56 0.56 -2.74
N LEU A 299 32.56 0.61 -1.42
CA LEU A 299 33.60 -0.06 -0.66
C LEU A 299 33.34 -1.56 -0.71
N LEU A 300 33.95 -2.26 -1.66
CA LEU A 300 33.89 -3.71 -1.74
C LEU A 300 34.95 -4.29 -0.78
N GLN A 301 34.46 -4.71 0.37
CA GLN A 301 35.07 -5.75 1.18
C GLN A 301 34.43 -7.07 0.76
N LYS A 302 35.21 -8.13 0.56
CA LYS A 302 34.62 -9.46 0.31
C LYS A 302 33.70 -9.82 1.47
N GLU A 303 32.69 -10.64 1.21
CA GLU A 303 31.82 -11.17 2.27
C GLU A 303 32.65 -11.88 3.37
N SER A 304 33.75 -12.53 2.98
CA SER A 304 34.78 -13.11 3.87
C SER A 304 35.62 -12.10 4.65
N GLU A 305 35.47 -10.80 4.43
CA GLU A 305 36.17 -9.70 5.10
C GLU A 305 35.21 -8.85 5.95
N ARG A 306 33.92 -9.21 5.99
CA ARG A 306 32.92 -8.71 6.95
C ARG A 306 32.94 -9.58 8.21
N GLU A 307 32.78 -8.97 9.37
CA GLU A 307 32.92 -9.63 10.68
C GLU A 307 31.90 -10.76 10.91
N THR A 308 32.31 -12.01 10.63
CA THR A 308 32.17 -13.23 11.47
C THR A 308 32.82 -14.42 10.75
N TYR A 309 33.67 -15.22 11.41
CA TYR A 309 34.53 -16.22 10.73
C TYR A 309 34.33 -17.67 11.20
N ALA A 310 34.41 -18.65 10.28
CA ALA A 310 34.63 -20.06 10.58
C ALA A 310 35.65 -20.71 9.60
N PRO A 311 36.45 -21.70 10.03
CA PRO A 311 37.46 -22.32 9.19
C PRO A 311 36.85 -23.23 8.11
N HIS A 312 37.35 -23.12 6.88
CA HIS A 312 37.00 -23.98 5.75
C HIS A 312 38.25 -24.51 5.04
N ASP A 313 38.49 -25.81 5.11
CA ASP A 313 39.72 -26.41 4.56
C ASP A 313 39.65 -26.60 3.04
N LEU A 314 40.70 -26.17 2.34
CA LEU A 314 40.95 -26.50 0.94
C LEU A 314 41.75 -27.81 0.82
N ALA A 315 41.65 -28.44 -0.35
CA ALA A 315 42.16 -29.79 -0.59
C ALA A 315 43.71 -29.91 -0.55
N ASP A 316 44.44 -28.80 -0.54
CA ASP A 316 45.90 -28.76 -0.43
C ASP A 316 46.41 -28.64 1.02
N GLY A 317 45.50 -28.66 2.00
CA GLY A 317 45.82 -28.53 3.42
C GLY A 317 45.97 -27.08 3.88
N SER A 318 45.66 -26.10 3.03
CA SER A 318 45.43 -24.72 3.44
C SER A 318 43.99 -24.57 3.95
N THR A 319 43.83 -23.89 5.08
CA THR A 319 42.50 -23.47 5.56
C THR A 319 42.21 -22.09 5.01
N THR A 320 41.05 -21.86 4.42
CA THR A 320 40.56 -20.49 4.20
C THR A 320 39.49 -20.21 5.23
N TRP A 321 39.39 -18.96 5.68
CA TRP A 321 38.37 -18.56 6.66
C TRP A 321 37.35 -17.67 5.95
N PRO A 322 36.36 -18.27 5.25
CA PRO A 322 35.25 -17.49 4.74
C PRO A 322 34.34 -17.05 5.89
N SER A 323 33.53 -16.03 5.62
CA SER A 323 32.52 -15.54 6.54
C SER A 323 31.51 -16.64 6.91
N ALA A 324 31.01 -16.62 8.14
CA ALA A 324 30.04 -17.57 8.66
C ALA A 324 28.91 -16.88 9.41
N GLY A 325 27.68 -16.96 8.87
CA GLY A 325 26.47 -16.69 9.65
C GLY A 325 25.43 -15.72 9.06
N GLU A 326 25.50 -15.33 7.78
CA GLU A 326 24.42 -14.55 7.14
C GLU A 326 23.61 -15.40 6.14
N ASP A 327 22.29 -15.15 6.09
CA ASP A 327 21.29 -15.97 5.41
C ASP A 327 21.38 -15.86 3.87
N HIS A 328 21.19 -17.00 3.19
CA HIS A 328 21.25 -17.24 1.75
C HIS A 328 20.07 -16.64 0.97
N THR A 329 19.32 -15.71 1.56
CA THR A 329 18.21 -14.99 0.91
C THR A 329 18.66 -13.79 0.06
N ASN A 330 19.98 -13.54 -0.04
CA ASN A 330 20.56 -12.38 -0.73
C ASN A 330 21.18 -12.67 -2.11
N THR A 331 20.80 -13.74 -2.80
CA THR A 331 21.17 -13.95 -4.21
C THR A 331 20.07 -13.46 -5.14
N TRP A 332 20.32 -12.45 -5.99
CA TRP A 332 19.33 -11.96 -6.96
C TRP A 332 19.89 -11.71 -8.38
N THR A 333 19.00 -11.90 -9.36
CA THR A 333 19.31 -12.29 -10.74
C THR A 333 19.68 -11.15 -11.69
N SER A 334 19.51 -9.89 -11.26
CA SER A 334 19.73 -8.69 -12.09
C SER A 334 20.84 -7.84 -11.50
N TRP A 335 22.03 -7.90 -12.10
CA TRP A 335 23.31 -7.37 -11.59
C TRP A 335 23.70 -7.86 -10.19
N ASP A 336 24.98 -8.23 -10.01
CA ASP A 336 25.68 -8.03 -8.74
C ASP A 336 25.80 -6.52 -8.53
N ARG A 337 24.66 -5.96 -8.15
CA ARG A 337 24.18 -4.59 -8.25
C ARG A 337 25.11 -3.56 -7.63
N VAL A 338 25.91 -2.87 -8.46
CA VAL A 338 26.11 -1.41 -8.46
C VAL A 338 26.60 -0.98 -9.86
N THR A 339 26.22 0.20 -10.33
CA THR A 339 27.09 1.05 -11.15
C THR A 339 28.47 1.08 -10.50
N ILE A 340 29.49 0.40 -11.06
CA ILE A 340 30.88 0.73 -10.71
C ILE A 340 31.16 2.09 -11.35
N ASP A 341 30.53 3.15 -10.85
CA ASP A 341 31.02 4.51 -11.04
C ASP A 341 32.34 4.62 -10.29
N HIS A 342 32.36 4.13 -9.05
CA HIS A 342 33.57 4.13 -8.23
C HIS A 342 33.59 2.93 -7.26
N PHE A 343 34.58 2.06 -7.43
CA PHE A 343 34.94 0.95 -6.56
C PHE A 343 36.10 1.37 -5.65
N MET A 344 35.99 1.06 -4.36
CA MET A 344 37.08 1.17 -3.41
C MET A 344 37.39 -0.21 -2.85
N ALA A 345 38.65 -0.60 -2.98
CA ALA A 345 39.20 -1.80 -2.37
C ALA A 345 40.04 -1.38 -1.16
N SER A 346 39.47 -1.55 0.03
CA SER A 346 40.21 -1.41 1.28
C SER A 346 40.89 -2.72 1.67
N ARG A 347 42.03 -2.61 2.32
CA ARG A 347 42.56 -3.69 3.16
C ARG A 347 41.59 -3.93 4.34
N PRO A 348 41.52 -5.14 4.94
CA PRO A 348 40.69 -5.39 6.11
C PRO A 348 40.99 -4.37 7.22
N PHE A 349 39.94 -3.76 7.78
CA PHE A 349 40.06 -2.81 8.89
C PHE A 349 40.20 -3.64 10.17
N GLY A 350 41.33 -3.51 10.84
CA GLY A 350 41.54 -4.11 12.15
C GLY A 350 42.99 -4.52 12.33
N LYS A 351 43.58 -4.10 13.45
CA LYS A 351 44.61 -4.94 14.07
C LYS A 351 43.88 -6.20 14.46
N TRP A 352 44.28 -7.34 13.90
CA TRP A 352 43.66 -8.63 14.11
C TRP A 352 43.73 -9.01 15.59
N GLN A 353 42.92 -8.42 16.45
CA GLN A 353 42.84 -8.76 17.86
C GLN A 353 41.40 -9.09 18.23
N VAL A 354 41.17 -10.30 18.74
CA VAL A 354 39.85 -10.77 19.15
C VAL A 354 39.48 -10.09 20.46
N LEU A 355 38.33 -9.42 20.53
CA LEU A 355 37.73 -8.99 21.80
C LEU A 355 36.96 -10.17 22.39
N ALA A 356 37.40 -10.67 23.55
CA ALA A 356 36.70 -11.72 24.26
C ALA A 356 36.46 -11.35 25.72
N ASP A 357 35.32 -11.81 26.21
CA ASP A 357 35.07 -11.93 27.64
C ASP A 357 36.02 -12.98 28.21
N ALA A 358 36.80 -12.64 29.23
CA ALA A 358 37.57 -13.65 29.93
C ALA A 358 36.59 -14.70 30.47
N ALA A 359 36.90 -15.99 30.31
CA ALA A 359 35.97 -17.06 30.66
C ALA A 359 35.53 -17.05 32.14
N ASP A 360 36.28 -16.36 33.00
CA ASP A 360 35.99 -16.13 34.41
C ASP A 360 35.50 -14.72 34.76
N ASP A 361 35.51 -13.77 33.82
CA ASP A 361 34.95 -12.42 33.99
C ASP A 361 34.42 -11.82 32.67
N ALA A 362 33.11 -11.99 32.43
CA ALA A 362 32.42 -11.54 31.21
C ALA A 362 32.16 -10.03 31.13
N TYR A 363 32.90 -9.23 31.91
CA TYR A 363 32.64 -7.82 32.08
C TYR A 363 33.89 -6.93 31.91
N THR A 364 35.03 -7.49 31.52
CA THR A 364 36.28 -6.73 31.32
C THR A 364 36.62 -6.44 29.85
N GLY A 365 35.97 -7.11 28.88
CA GLY A 365 36.14 -6.86 27.43
C GLY A 365 37.61 -6.76 27.02
N VAL A 366 38.38 -7.84 27.14
CA VAL A 366 39.83 -7.81 26.90
C VAL A 366 40.10 -8.14 25.42
N LEU A 367 41.05 -7.44 24.80
CA LEU A 367 41.68 -7.88 23.56
C LEU A 367 42.48 -9.16 23.90
N ASP A 368 41.94 -10.32 23.55
CA ASP A 368 42.36 -11.63 24.04
C ASP A 368 43.39 -12.31 23.12
N ASP A 369 43.24 -12.23 21.79
CA ASP A 369 44.12 -12.98 20.88
C ASP A 369 44.54 -12.18 19.65
N THR A 370 45.70 -12.47 19.06
CA THR A 370 46.11 -11.91 17.75
C THR A 370 45.68 -12.88 16.64
N GLY A 371 45.09 -12.41 15.54
CA GLY A 371 44.79 -13.26 14.39
C GLY A 371 46.08 -13.73 13.73
N TYR A 372 46.21 -15.03 13.51
CA TYR A 372 47.37 -15.66 12.87
C TYR A 372 47.02 -16.15 11.47
N ALA A 373 48.00 -16.22 10.58
CA ALA A 373 47.92 -16.97 9.34
C ALA A 373 47.62 -18.45 9.66
N ASN A 374 47.17 -19.23 8.67
CA ASN A 374 46.68 -20.60 8.87
C ASN A 374 47.68 -21.61 9.46
N ASP A 375 48.97 -21.24 9.58
CA ASP A 375 49.97 -22.02 10.33
C ASP A 375 49.83 -21.88 11.86
N GLY A 376 48.98 -20.97 12.33
CA GLY A 376 48.70 -20.69 13.74
C GLY A 376 49.83 -19.98 14.49
N THR A 377 50.85 -19.49 13.78
CA THR A 377 52.09 -18.99 14.38
C THR A 377 52.56 -17.63 13.86
N THR A 378 52.12 -17.23 12.66
CA THR A 378 52.48 -15.93 12.07
C THR A 378 51.35 -14.92 12.24
N PRO A 379 51.49 -13.86 13.07
CA PRO A 379 50.47 -12.83 13.20
C PRO A 379 50.15 -12.19 11.86
N LEU A 380 48.86 -12.00 11.56
CA LEU A 380 48.43 -11.22 10.41
C LEU A 380 48.78 -9.75 10.65
N SER A 381 49.37 -9.12 9.64
CA SER A 381 49.74 -7.71 9.67
C SER A 381 48.85 -6.93 8.70
N ASP A 382 48.55 -5.70 9.11
CA ASP A 382 48.08 -4.59 8.29
C ASP A 382 49.01 -4.23 7.11
N HIS A 383 50.10 -4.97 6.87
CA HIS A 383 51.00 -4.84 5.71
C HIS A 383 50.95 -6.02 4.72
N GLU A 384 50.10 -7.04 4.91
CA GLU A 384 50.01 -8.16 3.96
C GLU A 384 49.45 -7.75 2.57
N PRO A 385 49.88 -8.34 1.44
CA PRO A 385 49.34 -8.03 0.11
C PRO A 385 47.86 -8.41 -0.05
N VAL A 386 47.07 -7.57 -0.73
CA VAL A 386 45.64 -7.85 -1.02
C VAL A 386 45.39 -7.95 -2.52
N ALA A 387 44.86 -9.09 -2.98
CA ALA A 387 44.56 -9.37 -4.37
C ALA A 387 43.05 -9.24 -4.68
N HIS A 388 42.73 -8.46 -5.71
CA HIS A 388 41.39 -8.22 -6.23
C HIS A 388 41.28 -8.71 -7.66
N VAL A 389 40.14 -9.32 -8.00
CA VAL A 389 39.76 -9.68 -9.37
C VAL A 389 38.44 -8.99 -9.65
N VAL A 390 38.42 -8.10 -10.63
CA VAL A 390 37.24 -7.28 -10.97
C VAL A 390 36.76 -7.66 -12.37
N LYS A 391 35.47 -7.94 -12.52
CA LYS A 391 34.86 -8.34 -13.80
C LYS A 391 33.65 -7.45 -14.12
N TRP A 392 33.51 -7.06 -15.38
CA TRP A 392 32.31 -6.40 -15.88
C TRP A 392 31.21 -7.44 -16.18
N VAL A 393 30.03 -7.28 -15.59
CA VAL A 393 28.87 -8.16 -15.76
C VAL A 393 27.66 -7.32 -16.15
N GLY A 394 27.24 -7.36 -17.41
CA GLY A 394 26.14 -6.52 -17.90
C GLY A 394 26.22 -6.17 -19.39
N PRO A 395 25.40 -5.22 -19.86
CA PRO A 395 25.44 -4.71 -21.23
C PRO A 395 26.82 -4.14 -21.58
N ALA A 396 27.14 -4.12 -22.88
CA ALA A 396 28.31 -3.39 -23.36
C ALA A 396 28.03 -1.89 -23.39
N LEU A 397 29.04 -1.06 -23.12
CA LEU A 397 28.96 0.39 -23.23
C LEU A 397 29.78 0.86 -24.44
N GLU A 398 29.20 1.72 -25.27
CA GLU A 398 29.84 2.26 -26.47
C GLU A 398 29.74 3.79 -26.50
N THR A 399 30.83 4.49 -26.82
CA THR A 399 30.77 5.93 -27.12
C THR A 399 30.39 6.14 -28.58
N TYR A 400 29.47 7.07 -28.85
CA TYR A 400 29.08 7.46 -30.19
C TYR A 400 28.87 8.97 -30.29
N THR A 401 28.96 9.51 -31.51
CA THR A 401 28.77 10.94 -31.76
C THR A 401 27.33 11.21 -32.17
N THR A 402 26.60 11.96 -31.34
CA THR A 402 25.31 12.54 -31.70
C THR A 402 25.52 13.73 -32.63
N GLY A 403 24.62 13.94 -33.59
CA GLY A 403 24.66 15.14 -34.45
C GLY A 403 25.91 15.27 -35.32
N ALA A 404 26.63 14.18 -35.61
CA ALA A 404 27.90 14.17 -36.33
C ALA A 404 27.85 15.04 -37.61
N GLY A 405 28.72 16.05 -37.70
CA GLY A 405 28.75 17.00 -38.80
C GLY A 405 27.71 18.13 -38.73
N THR A 406 27.04 18.32 -37.59
CA THR A 406 26.11 19.44 -37.32
C THR A 406 26.64 20.36 -36.21
N ALA A 407 25.94 21.47 -35.92
CA ALA A 407 26.34 22.40 -34.86
C ALA A 407 26.13 21.84 -33.44
N ASP A 408 25.39 20.73 -33.31
CA ASP A 408 25.03 20.07 -32.05
C ASP A 408 25.83 18.76 -31.86
N GLU A 409 27.01 18.66 -32.47
CA GLU A 409 27.88 17.47 -32.35
C GLU A 409 28.35 17.28 -30.91
N ALA A 410 27.99 16.14 -30.30
CA ALA A 410 28.38 15.80 -28.94
C ALA A 410 28.60 14.29 -28.79
N GLU A 411 29.58 13.91 -27.97
CA GLU A 411 29.77 12.50 -27.58
C GLU A 411 28.67 12.07 -26.59
N ALA A 412 28.16 10.86 -26.78
CA ALA A 412 27.17 10.23 -25.93
C ALA A 412 27.49 8.75 -25.74
N THR A 413 26.93 8.14 -24.69
CA THR A 413 27.12 6.72 -24.39
C THR A 413 25.89 5.91 -24.78
N ARG A 414 26.08 4.78 -25.44
CA ARG A 414 25.06 3.80 -25.75
C ARG A 414 25.24 2.56 -24.88
N LEU A 415 24.15 2.11 -24.25
CA LEU A 415 24.03 0.81 -23.63
C LEU A 415 23.62 -0.21 -24.69
N VAL A 416 24.38 -1.28 -24.86
CA VAL A 416 24.13 -2.34 -25.84
C VAL A 416 23.82 -3.66 -25.13
N TRP A 417 22.56 -4.09 -25.21
CA TRP A 417 22.14 -5.43 -24.81
C TRP A 417 22.01 -6.33 -26.05
N GLY A 418 23.03 -7.16 -26.27
CA GLY A 418 23.18 -8.06 -27.41
C GLY A 418 24.35 -9.02 -27.21
N GLY A 419 24.82 -9.68 -28.28
CA GLY A 419 25.92 -10.66 -28.21
C GLY A 419 27.25 -10.10 -27.70
N ALA A 420 27.40 -8.77 -27.68
CA ALA A 420 28.53 -8.06 -27.10
C ALA A 420 28.48 -7.95 -25.56
N ALA A 421 27.30 -8.11 -24.94
CA ALA A 421 27.13 -8.01 -23.50
C ALA A 421 27.84 -9.17 -22.76
N ALA A 422 28.33 -8.89 -21.56
CA ALA A 422 28.81 -9.92 -20.66
C ALA A 422 27.59 -10.71 -20.14
N VAL A 423 27.68 -12.05 -20.11
CA VAL A 423 26.61 -12.97 -19.67
C VAL A 423 25.30 -12.99 -20.47
N PHE A 424 25.26 -12.43 -21.69
CA PHE A 424 24.07 -12.37 -22.55
C PHE A 424 23.35 -13.73 -22.70
N GLU A 425 24.07 -14.77 -23.09
CA GLU A 425 23.51 -16.12 -23.28
C GLU A 425 23.18 -16.80 -21.93
N GLU A 426 24.00 -16.59 -20.91
CA GLU A 426 23.80 -17.17 -19.56
C GLU A 426 22.51 -16.67 -18.89
N LYS A 427 22.08 -15.44 -19.23
CA LYS A 427 20.84 -14.83 -18.72
C LYS A 427 19.64 -15.03 -19.65
N GLY A 428 19.73 -15.96 -20.61
CA GLY A 428 18.64 -16.21 -21.56
C GLY A 428 18.30 -15.00 -22.42
N LYS A 429 19.28 -14.12 -22.68
CA LYS A 429 19.13 -12.86 -23.44
C LYS A 429 18.21 -11.83 -22.78
N VAL A 430 17.95 -11.95 -21.48
CA VAL A 430 17.12 -11.02 -20.72
C VAL A 430 17.99 -10.16 -19.82
N PHE A 431 17.76 -8.84 -19.85
CA PHE A 431 18.39 -7.88 -18.97
C PHE A 431 17.35 -7.00 -18.29
N TYR A 432 17.33 -6.99 -16.96
CA TYR A 432 16.50 -6.08 -16.17
C TYR A 432 17.27 -4.78 -15.96
N LEU A 433 16.77 -3.70 -16.53
CA LEU A 433 17.29 -2.35 -16.38
C LEU A 433 16.32 -1.57 -15.49
N THR A 434 16.63 -1.48 -14.20
CA THR A 434 15.84 -0.76 -13.20
C THR A 434 16.68 0.38 -12.66
N ARG A 435 16.09 1.57 -12.42
CA ARG A 435 16.75 2.51 -11.51
C ARG A 435 16.63 1.98 -10.10
N ASN A 436 17.51 2.45 -9.22
CA ASN A 436 17.64 2.00 -7.85
C ASN A 436 18.20 0.58 -7.69
N ASN A 437 19.22 0.50 -6.86
CA ASN A 437 20.03 -0.68 -6.68
C ASN A 437 19.44 -1.69 -5.68
N MET A 438 18.28 -1.41 -5.05
CA MET A 438 17.65 -2.23 -3.98
C MET A 438 18.70 -2.82 -3.04
N ARG A 439 19.60 -1.97 -2.54
CA ARG A 439 20.75 -2.38 -1.74
C ARG A 439 20.25 -3.05 -0.47
N THR A 440 20.71 -4.27 -0.21
CA THR A 440 20.52 -4.94 1.09
C THR A 440 21.76 -4.84 1.98
N ASP A 441 22.86 -4.33 1.44
CA ASP A 441 24.12 -4.05 2.14
C ASP A 441 24.16 -2.68 2.83
N LEU A 442 23.04 -1.96 2.81
CA LEU A 442 22.93 -0.69 3.51
C LEU A 442 22.88 -0.95 5.03
N TYR A 443 24.05 -0.97 5.66
CA TYR A 443 24.14 -0.88 7.11
C TYR A 443 23.52 0.46 7.50
N LEU A 444 22.48 0.51 8.34
CA LEU A 444 21.72 1.76 8.52
C LEU A 444 22.48 2.90 9.20
N GLY A 445 23.67 2.62 9.73
CA GLY A 445 24.65 3.64 10.10
C GLY A 445 25.27 4.40 8.91
N GLN A 446 25.01 3.97 7.66
CA GLN A 446 25.54 4.54 6.42
C GLN A 446 24.75 5.75 5.91
N ILE A 447 23.52 5.97 6.37
CA ILE A 447 22.78 7.18 6.00
C ILE A 447 23.28 8.29 6.90
N SER A 448 24.24 9.02 6.36
CA SER A 448 24.81 10.19 6.99
C SER A 448 24.46 11.48 6.26
N ASP A 449 24.38 12.57 7.03
CA ASP A 449 24.32 13.92 6.49
C ASP A 449 25.57 14.27 5.66
N GLU A 450 25.61 15.51 5.16
CA GLU A 450 26.75 16.06 4.41
C GLU A 450 28.08 16.07 5.19
N ASN A 451 28.06 15.85 6.50
CA ASN A 451 29.23 15.84 7.38
C ASN A 451 29.65 14.42 7.81
N GLY A 452 28.99 13.37 7.32
CA GLY A 452 29.31 11.98 7.68
C GLY A 452 28.70 11.53 9.01
N MET A 453 27.80 12.33 9.59
CA MET A 453 27.08 12.01 10.83
C MET A 453 25.84 11.15 10.54
N PRO A 454 25.65 9.99 11.21
CA PRO A 454 24.46 9.17 11.04
C PRO A 454 23.17 9.95 11.37
N VAL A 455 22.17 9.94 10.49
CA VAL A 455 20.91 10.70 10.68
C VAL A 455 19.68 9.84 11.04
N LEU A 456 19.81 8.51 11.04
CA LEU A 456 18.70 7.58 11.31
C LEU A 456 19.00 6.60 12.46
N ALA A 457 19.15 7.13 13.69
CA ALA A 457 19.30 6.32 14.90
C ALA A 457 17.95 5.72 15.37
N GLY A 458 17.98 4.54 15.98
CA GLY A 458 16.81 3.95 16.67
C GLY A 458 15.76 3.26 15.80
N LEU A 459 16.08 2.90 14.55
CA LEU A 459 15.15 2.20 13.66
C LEU A 459 14.88 0.75 14.07
N THR A 460 13.62 0.35 14.01
CA THR A 460 13.15 -1.03 14.12
C THR A 460 13.54 -1.86 12.88
N GLU A 461 13.66 -3.18 13.02
CA GLU A 461 14.00 -4.07 11.91
C GLU A 461 13.02 -3.98 10.72
N THR A 462 11.77 -3.64 10.98
CA THR A 462 10.76 -3.41 9.94
C THR A 462 11.03 -2.13 9.17
N GLU A 463 11.31 -1.02 9.85
CA GLU A 463 11.67 0.27 9.23
C GLU A 463 12.95 0.14 8.40
N LYS A 464 13.92 -0.62 8.92
CA LYS A 464 15.16 -0.95 8.22
C LYS A 464 14.90 -1.60 6.86
N LYS A 465 13.98 -2.58 6.79
CA LYS A 465 13.65 -3.29 5.55
C LYS A 465 12.98 -2.39 4.51
N THR A 466 12.11 -1.47 4.93
CA THR A 466 11.44 -0.51 4.02
C THR A 466 12.35 0.57 3.46
N LEU A 467 13.53 0.79 4.05
CA LEU A 467 14.51 1.71 3.49
C LEU A 467 15.32 1.04 2.36
N LEU A 468 15.60 -0.26 2.49
CA LEU A 468 16.42 -1.04 1.55
C LEU A 468 15.73 -1.27 0.19
N ASP A 469 14.39 -1.27 0.17
CA ASP A 469 13.60 -1.36 -1.06
C ASP A 469 13.39 0.00 -1.75
N CYS A 470 13.80 1.10 -1.08
CA CYS A 470 13.61 2.49 -1.48
C CYS A 470 12.19 2.86 -1.91
N ALA A 471 11.21 2.15 -1.35
CA ALA A 471 9.79 2.33 -1.59
C ALA A 471 9.07 2.94 -0.38
N SER A 472 9.79 3.22 0.71
CA SER A 472 9.17 3.84 1.89
C SER A 472 8.70 5.26 1.60
N ASP A 473 7.43 5.53 1.93
CA ASP A 473 6.85 6.87 1.96
C ASP A 473 7.09 7.59 3.31
N ASP A 474 7.87 6.98 4.22
CA ASP A 474 8.16 7.60 5.52
C ASP A 474 8.97 8.90 5.31
N PRO A 475 8.48 10.05 5.82
CA PRO A 475 9.17 11.33 5.70
C PRO A 475 10.62 11.32 6.20
N ARG A 476 10.93 10.47 7.20
CA ARG A 476 12.29 10.32 7.75
C ARG A 476 13.26 9.75 6.70
N PHE A 477 12.78 8.97 5.75
CA PHE A 477 13.61 8.25 4.78
C PHE A 477 13.71 8.94 3.42
N GLN A 478 12.93 9.99 3.14
CA GLN A 478 12.89 10.62 1.82
C GLN A 478 14.23 11.22 1.38
N ALA A 479 14.95 11.86 2.28
CA ALA A 479 16.28 12.39 1.99
C ALA A 479 17.28 11.25 1.71
N ALA A 480 17.21 10.17 2.47
CA ALA A 480 18.07 9.00 2.27
C ALA A 480 17.75 8.26 0.97
N ILE A 481 16.48 8.12 0.62
CA ILE A 481 16.04 7.53 -0.64
C ILE A 481 16.57 8.38 -1.80
N GLN A 482 16.45 9.71 -1.73
CA GLN A 482 17.01 10.60 -2.76
C GLN A 482 18.53 10.48 -2.90
N GLU A 483 19.26 10.32 -1.81
CA GLU A 483 20.73 10.30 -1.82
C GLU A 483 21.33 8.92 -2.13
N TYR A 484 20.67 7.81 -1.76
CA TYR A 484 21.26 6.46 -1.79
C TYR A 484 20.56 5.49 -2.74
N CYS A 485 19.37 5.83 -3.24
CA CYS A 485 18.53 4.97 -4.06
C CYS A 485 18.36 5.44 -5.51
N ILE A 486 19.06 6.49 -5.94
CA ILE A 486 18.92 7.02 -7.30
C ILE A 486 20.22 6.78 -8.06
N ASP A 487 20.23 5.76 -8.91
CA ASP A 487 20.99 5.82 -10.16
C ASP A 487 20.06 6.45 -11.18
N ASP A 488 20.40 7.66 -11.65
CA ASP A 488 19.56 8.41 -12.58
C ASP A 488 19.74 7.97 -14.04
N HIS A 489 20.67 7.02 -14.31
CA HIS A 489 21.06 6.54 -15.63
C HIS A 489 21.33 7.68 -16.63
N SER A 490 21.67 8.88 -16.16
CA SER A 490 21.79 10.07 -17.00
C SER A 490 22.90 9.97 -18.05
N PHE A 491 23.90 9.13 -17.79
CA PHE A 491 24.99 8.82 -18.72
C PHE A 491 24.53 8.07 -19.98
N ILE A 492 23.41 7.35 -19.93
CA ILE A 492 22.89 6.59 -21.07
C ILE A 492 22.21 7.57 -22.03
N GLY A 493 22.82 7.79 -23.19
CA GLY A 493 22.27 8.56 -24.32
C GLY A 493 21.52 7.71 -25.35
N GLU A 494 21.69 6.38 -25.33
CA GLU A 494 20.88 5.45 -26.12
C GLU A 494 20.85 4.06 -25.46
N THR A 495 19.71 3.37 -25.51
CA THR A 495 19.59 1.95 -25.20
C THR A 495 19.35 1.16 -26.50
N LEU A 496 20.31 0.32 -26.89
CA LEU A 496 20.24 -0.59 -28.05
C LEU A 496 19.96 -2.02 -27.59
N VAL A 497 18.90 -2.63 -28.14
CA VAL A 497 18.55 -4.03 -27.91
C VAL A 497 18.66 -4.82 -29.21
N THR A 498 19.47 -5.87 -29.22
CA THR A 498 19.77 -6.67 -30.42
C THR A 498 19.98 -8.16 -30.13
N ASP A 499 20.26 -8.96 -31.16
CA ASP A 499 20.58 -10.40 -31.10
C ASP A 499 19.54 -11.31 -30.39
N GLY A 500 18.26 -10.93 -30.47
CA GLY A 500 17.14 -11.56 -29.78
C GLY A 500 17.03 -11.15 -28.31
N GLY A 501 17.71 -10.09 -27.91
CA GLY A 501 17.73 -9.57 -26.54
C GLY A 501 16.39 -8.97 -26.11
N THR A 502 16.13 -9.03 -24.81
CA THR A 502 15.02 -8.33 -24.16
C THR A 502 15.55 -7.49 -23.01
N VAL A 503 15.22 -6.19 -23.02
CA VAL A 503 15.43 -5.32 -21.86
C VAL A 503 14.10 -5.17 -21.11
N ILE A 504 14.11 -5.40 -19.81
CA ILE A 504 12.94 -5.28 -18.93
C ILE A 504 13.07 -4.02 -18.09
N VAL A 505 12.04 -3.18 -18.10
CA VAL A 505 11.96 -1.95 -17.31
C VAL A 505 10.60 -1.85 -16.60
N ASP A 506 10.55 -1.13 -15.49
CA ASP A 506 9.32 -0.77 -14.77
C ASP A 506 9.03 0.75 -14.81
N GLU A 507 9.91 1.53 -15.43
CA GLU A 507 9.78 2.96 -15.68
C GLU A 507 10.61 3.44 -16.89
N ASP A 508 10.17 4.51 -17.55
CA ASP A 508 10.85 5.08 -18.73
C ASP A 508 12.27 5.54 -18.41
N ALA A 509 12.45 6.21 -17.27
CA ALA A 509 13.71 6.82 -16.87
C ALA A 509 14.84 5.80 -16.69
N ALA A 510 14.53 4.50 -16.52
CA ALA A 510 15.55 3.46 -16.49
C ALA A 510 16.30 3.32 -17.82
N LEU A 511 15.72 3.72 -18.95
CA LEU A 511 16.34 3.63 -20.29
C LEU A 511 17.35 4.74 -20.58
N GLY A 512 17.64 5.61 -19.61
CA GLY A 512 18.61 6.68 -19.70
C GLY A 512 18.02 8.07 -19.56
N ASN A 513 18.84 9.09 -19.83
CA ASN A 513 18.40 10.49 -19.76
C ASN A 513 17.15 10.76 -20.62
N ALA A 514 16.50 11.89 -20.37
CA ALA A 514 15.23 12.25 -21.00
C ALA A 514 15.28 12.34 -22.54
N THR A 515 16.48 12.52 -23.12
CA THR A 515 16.68 12.56 -24.58
C THR A 515 17.16 11.24 -25.17
N ALA A 516 17.41 10.23 -24.33
CA ALA A 516 18.02 8.99 -24.78
C ALA A 516 17.07 8.16 -25.62
N GLN A 517 17.54 7.71 -26.78
CA GLN A 517 16.73 6.94 -27.72
C GLN A 517 16.67 5.46 -27.32
N LEU A 518 15.56 4.80 -27.66
CA LEU A 518 15.47 3.34 -27.65
C LEU A 518 15.64 2.81 -29.06
N ARG A 519 16.66 1.98 -29.30
CA ARG A 519 16.93 1.38 -30.60
C ARG A 519 16.72 -0.12 -30.54
N LEU A 520 15.84 -0.62 -31.40
CA LEU A 520 15.48 -2.03 -31.48
C LEU A 520 15.96 -2.59 -32.83
N ASP A 521 16.86 -3.57 -32.78
CA ASP A 521 17.39 -4.23 -33.98
C ASP A 521 17.48 -5.74 -33.74
N ASN A 522 16.40 -6.47 -34.05
CA ASN A 522 16.21 -7.85 -33.61
C ASN A 522 16.24 -7.98 -32.08
N GLY A 523 15.48 -7.15 -31.38
CA GLY A 523 15.37 -7.13 -29.92
C GLY A 523 14.11 -6.40 -29.46
N GLY A 524 13.85 -6.38 -28.16
CA GLY A 524 12.65 -5.72 -27.64
C GLY A 524 12.72 -5.19 -26.22
N LEU A 525 11.75 -4.34 -25.93
CA LEU A 525 11.50 -3.80 -24.60
C LEU A 525 10.32 -4.54 -23.98
N ARG A 526 10.46 -4.99 -22.74
CA ARG A 526 9.35 -5.47 -21.91
C ARG A 526 9.11 -4.50 -20.76
N ILE A 527 7.91 -3.96 -20.69
CA ILE A 527 7.45 -3.11 -19.61
C ILE A 527 6.77 -4.02 -18.58
N ALA A 528 7.31 -4.06 -17.36
CA ALA A 528 6.83 -4.87 -16.25
C ALA A 528 6.03 -4.03 -15.24
N GLY A 529 4.99 -4.63 -14.67
CA GLY A 529 4.11 -3.97 -13.72
C GLY A 529 3.23 -2.90 -14.38
N THR A 530 2.59 -2.10 -13.52
CA THR A 530 1.65 -1.04 -13.92
C THR A 530 2.19 0.37 -13.70
N LYS A 531 3.44 0.52 -13.22
CA LYS A 531 4.03 1.81 -12.82
C LYS A 531 4.35 2.72 -14.02
N MET A 532 4.88 2.14 -15.10
CA MET A 532 5.26 2.91 -16.29
C MET A 532 4.03 3.32 -17.12
N ALA A 533 3.54 4.53 -16.92
CA ALA A 533 2.40 5.08 -17.67
C ALA A 533 2.79 5.69 -19.04
N THR A 534 4.06 6.08 -19.23
CA THR A 534 4.52 6.82 -20.41
C THR A 534 5.86 6.28 -20.92
N LEU A 535 6.02 6.17 -22.23
CA LEU A 535 7.30 5.99 -22.95
C LEU A 535 7.55 7.27 -23.75
N ALA A 536 8.31 8.21 -23.18
CA ALA A 536 8.41 9.58 -23.72
C ALA A 536 9.46 9.72 -24.84
N ARG A 537 10.40 8.78 -24.91
CA ARG A 537 11.55 8.80 -25.82
C ARG A 537 11.24 8.27 -27.21
N ASN A 538 12.00 8.74 -28.19
CA ASN A 538 11.93 8.23 -29.57
C ASN A 538 12.39 6.77 -29.64
N VAL A 539 11.73 6.00 -30.50
CA VAL A 539 12.03 4.59 -30.74
C VAL A 539 12.46 4.40 -32.20
N SER A 540 13.63 3.80 -32.43
CA SER A 540 14.05 3.39 -33.78
C SER A 540 13.89 1.88 -33.92
N VAL A 541 13.09 1.45 -34.89
CA VAL A 541 12.89 0.04 -35.26
C VAL A 541 13.71 -0.23 -36.53
N GLU A 542 14.90 -0.77 -36.33
CA GLU A 542 15.90 -1.02 -37.37
C GLU A 542 15.53 -2.24 -38.22
N ALA A 543 16.29 -2.52 -39.28
CA ALA A 543 15.96 -3.56 -40.26
C ALA A 543 15.76 -4.97 -39.66
N GLY A 544 16.39 -5.30 -38.53
CA GLY A 544 16.16 -6.55 -37.79
C GLY A 544 14.80 -6.64 -37.10
N GLY A 545 14.05 -5.54 -37.03
CA GLY A 545 12.74 -5.43 -36.38
C GLY A 545 12.84 -5.27 -34.86
N GLY A 546 11.68 -5.18 -34.21
CA GLY A 546 11.63 -5.12 -32.75
C GLY A 546 10.23 -5.24 -32.17
N PHE A 547 10.16 -5.37 -30.86
CA PHE A 547 8.88 -5.44 -30.14
C PHE A 547 8.85 -4.55 -28.90
N ILE A 548 7.63 -4.15 -28.53
CA ILE A 548 7.31 -3.65 -27.20
C ILE A 548 6.27 -4.58 -26.59
N GLU A 549 6.63 -5.18 -25.47
CA GLU A 549 5.75 -5.99 -24.63
C GLU A 549 5.23 -5.14 -23.47
N VAL A 550 3.91 -4.94 -23.38
CA VAL A 550 3.27 -4.43 -22.17
C VAL A 550 2.70 -5.63 -21.43
N ALA A 551 3.43 -6.14 -20.44
CA ALA A 551 3.21 -7.48 -19.92
C ALA A 551 1.87 -7.64 -19.19
N ASP A 552 1.57 -6.73 -18.25
CA ASP A 552 0.40 -6.79 -17.38
C ASP A 552 -0.87 -6.30 -18.08
N ALA A 553 -1.97 -7.01 -17.90
CA ALA A 553 -3.25 -6.70 -18.55
C ALA A 553 -3.80 -5.32 -18.14
N ASP A 554 -3.57 -4.92 -16.89
CA ASP A 554 -4.00 -3.64 -16.34
C ASP A 554 -3.03 -2.48 -16.65
N ALA A 555 -1.87 -2.77 -17.26
CA ALA A 555 -0.91 -1.75 -17.64
C ALA A 555 -1.35 -1.02 -18.92
N ALA A 556 -1.30 0.31 -18.87
CA ALA A 556 -1.58 1.17 -20.01
C ALA A 556 -0.43 2.17 -20.20
N VAL A 557 0.32 2.01 -21.29
CA VAL A 557 1.49 2.83 -21.61
C VAL A 557 1.17 3.74 -22.78
N THR A 558 1.37 5.04 -22.59
CA THR A 558 1.31 6.04 -23.67
C THR A 558 2.70 6.31 -24.21
N ALA A 559 2.98 5.90 -25.44
CA ALA A 559 4.21 6.24 -26.14
C ALA A 559 4.03 7.54 -26.92
N SER A 560 4.67 8.61 -26.44
CA SER A 560 4.63 9.94 -27.06
C SER A 560 5.82 10.22 -27.96
N GLY A 561 6.88 9.43 -27.87
CA GLY A 561 8.02 9.50 -28.78
C GLY A 561 7.69 8.98 -30.18
N VAL A 562 8.43 9.46 -31.18
CA VAL A 562 8.25 9.04 -32.58
C VAL A 562 8.91 7.69 -32.80
N PHE A 563 8.17 6.75 -33.39
CA PHE A 563 8.72 5.49 -33.91
C PHE A 563 9.20 5.71 -35.35
N SER A 564 10.45 5.35 -35.62
CA SER A 564 11.11 5.53 -36.92
C SER A 564 11.85 4.26 -37.37
N GLY A 565 12.37 4.24 -38.60
CA GLY A 565 13.14 3.12 -39.14
C GLY A 565 12.43 2.30 -40.21
N THR A 566 12.97 1.13 -40.54
CA THR A 566 12.49 0.27 -41.65
C THR A 566 12.06 -1.13 -41.21
N GLY A 567 12.26 -1.47 -39.94
CA GLY A 567 11.95 -2.79 -39.41
C GLY A 567 10.48 -3.06 -39.14
N ALA A 568 10.17 -4.35 -38.99
CA ALA A 568 8.87 -4.79 -38.50
C ALA A 568 8.75 -4.51 -37.00
N PHE A 569 7.63 -3.92 -36.59
CA PHE A 569 7.28 -3.65 -35.20
C PHE A 569 6.19 -4.61 -34.71
N ALA A 570 6.36 -5.15 -33.51
CA ALA A 570 5.35 -5.96 -32.85
C ALA A 570 4.94 -5.37 -31.49
N LYS A 571 3.63 -5.22 -31.27
CA LYS A 571 3.04 -5.03 -29.93
C LYS A 571 2.68 -6.40 -29.36
N THR A 572 3.28 -6.75 -28.22
CA THR A 572 3.07 -8.01 -27.50
C THR A 572 2.63 -7.75 -26.04
N GLY A 573 2.30 -8.79 -25.28
CA GLY A 573 1.83 -8.68 -23.90
C GLY A 573 0.36 -8.25 -23.78
N ALA A 574 -0.26 -8.54 -22.63
CA ALA A 574 -1.71 -8.39 -22.44
C ALA A 574 -2.17 -6.93 -22.29
N GLY A 575 -1.29 -6.02 -21.88
CA GLY A 575 -1.63 -4.62 -21.62
C GLY A 575 -1.81 -3.77 -22.87
N THR A 576 -2.05 -2.48 -22.64
CA THR A 576 -2.35 -1.49 -23.68
C THR A 576 -1.13 -0.63 -24.00
N LEU A 577 -0.82 -0.49 -25.30
CA LEU A 577 0.12 0.51 -25.81
C LEU A 577 -0.64 1.55 -26.63
N THR A 578 -0.46 2.84 -26.34
CA THR A 578 -1.05 3.95 -27.09
C THR A 578 0.03 4.73 -27.80
N LEU A 579 -0.02 4.81 -29.13
CA LEU A 579 0.90 5.60 -29.96
C LEU A 579 0.24 6.95 -30.31
N THR A 580 0.78 8.04 -29.80
CA THR A 580 0.19 9.39 -30.01
C THR A 580 0.93 10.21 -31.07
N ALA A 581 2.18 9.85 -31.39
CA ALA A 581 3.00 10.56 -32.36
C ALA A 581 2.66 10.20 -33.83
N ALA A 582 3.10 11.04 -34.77
CA ALA A 582 3.13 10.71 -36.19
C ALA A 582 4.37 9.82 -36.46
N ASN A 583 4.19 8.50 -36.33
CA ASN A 583 5.28 7.55 -36.51
C ASN A 583 5.64 7.39 -37.99
N SER A 584 6.93 7.36 -38.28
CA SER A 584 7.50 7.40 -39.63
C SER A 584 8.15 6.08 -40.04
N PHE A 585 8.14 5.05 -39.19
CA PHE A 585 8.67 3.74 -39.56
C PHE A 585 7.86 3.10 -40.71
N THR A 586 8.54 2.35 -41.57
CA THR A 586 7.97 1.86 -42.84
C THR A 586 7.72 0.35 -42.89
N GLY A 587 8.28 -0.41 -41.94
CA GLY A 587 8.03 -1.84 -41.84
C GLY A 587 6.60 -2.18 -41.39
N THR A 588 6.31 -3.46 -41.31
CA THR A 588 4.98 -3.96 -40.92
C THR A 588 4.74 -3.79 -39.43
N THR A 589 3.49 -3.55 -39.03
CA THR A 589 3.05 -3.55 -37.64
C THR A 589 2.25 -4.83 -37.35
N THR A 590 2.61 -5.55 -36.29
CA THR A 590 1.83 -6.70 -35.80
C THR A 590 1.31 -6.41 -34.39
N VAL A 591 -0.01 -6.50 -34.20
CA VAL A 591 -0.62 -6.52 -32.87
C VAL A 591 -0.86 -7.99 -32.51
N ALA A 592 0.06 -8.54 -31.71
CA ALA A 592 0.08 -9.97 -31.38
C ALA A 592 -0.75 -10.31 -30.13
N ALA A 593 -0.84 -9.37 -29.18
CA ALA A 593 -1.62 -9.52 -27.95
C ALA A 593 -1.96 -8.16 -27.33
N GLY A 594 -2.97 -8.16 -26.47
CA GLY A 594 -3.44 -6.95 -25.78
C GLY A 594 -4.02 -5.93 -26.74
N ARG A 595 -3.89 -4.64 -26.40
CA ARG A 595 -4.43 -3.54 -27.20
C ARG A 595 -3.34 -2.61 -27.72
N LEU A 596 -3.42 -2.26 -29.01
CA LEU A 596 -2.70 -1.14 -29.61
C LEU A 596 -3.70 -0.03 -29.95
N ASN A 597 -3.59 1.12 -29.30
CA ASN A 597 -4.29 2.34 -29.71
C ASN A 597 -3.38 3.17 -30.60
N VAL A 598 -3.88 3.58 -31.76
CA VAL A 598 -3.21 4.53 -32.65
C VAL A 598 -4.00 5.83 -32.62
N ASP A 599 -3.53 6.80 -31.84
CA ASP A 599 -4.12 8.15 -31.78
C ASP A 599 -3.37 9.14 -32.67
N GLY A 600 -2.11 8.84 -32.98
CA GLY A 600 -1.30 9.53 -33.98
C GLY A 600 -1.41 8.92 -35.38
N SER A 601 -0.27 8.55 -35.97
CA SER A 601 -0.24 7.96 -37.31
C SER A 601 0.73 6.79 -37.41
N LEU A 602 0.29 5.73 -38.09
CA LEU A 602 1.04 4.59 -38.62
C LEU A 602 0.88 4.49 -40.15
N ALA A 603 0.50 5.58 -40.84
CA ALA A 603 0.26 5.57 -42.28
C ALA A 603 1.51 5.16 -43.10
N GLY A 604 2.72 5.34 -42.54
CA GLY A 604 3.96 4.90 -43.15
C GLY A 604 4.17 3.37 -43.10
N SER A 605 3.49 2.67 -42.18
CA SER A 605 3.60 1.22 -42.07
C SER A 605 2.95 0.55 -43.28
N THR A 606 3.70 -0.32 -43.95
CA THR A 606 3.25 -1.01 -45.17
C THR A 606 2.02 -1.91 -44.95
N LEU A 607 1.90 -2.51 -43.77
CA LEU A 607 0.78 -3.35 -43.36
C LEU A 607 0.68 -3.43 -41.84
N THR A 608 -0.52 -3.24 -41.30
CA THR A 608 -0.89 -3.53 -39.91
C THR A 608 -1.70 -4.82 -39.86
N THR A 609 -1.27 -5.79 -39.06
CA THR A 609 -1.97 -7.07 -38.85
C THR A 609 -2.39 -7.21 -37.40
N VAL A 610 -3.67 -7.47 -37.15
CA VAL A 610 -4.23 -7.75 -35.81
C VAL A 610 -4.48 -9.25 -35.70
N GLN A 611 -3.80 -9.90 -34.75
CA GLN A 611 -3.88 -11.34 -34.53
C GLN A 611 -5.01 -11.73 -33.57
N ASP A 612 -5.21 -13.04 -33.39
CA ASP A 612 -6.21 -13.61 -32.48
C ASP A 612 -6.05 -13.07 -31.04
N GLY A 613 -7.15 -12.65 -30.43
CA GLY A 613 -7.17 -12.09 -29.08
C GLY A 613 -6.59 -10.68 -28.93
N ALA A 614 -6.09 -10.08 -30.01
CA ALA A 614 -5.55 -8.73 -30.02
C ALA A 614 -6.56 -7.68 -30.50
N VAL A 615 -6.39 -6.44 -30.05
CA VAL A 615 -7.28 -5.32 -30.37
C VAL A 615 -6.50 -4.15 -30.96
N LEU A 616 -6.96 -3.63 -32.10
CA LEU A 616 -6.54 -2.34 -32.63
C LEU A 616 -7.63 -1.30 -32.35
N GLY A 617 -7.25 -0.14 -31.82
CA GLY A 617 -8.16 0.99 -31.62
C GLY A 617 -7.51 2.35 -31.77
N GLY A 618 -8.13 3.39 -31.22
CA GLY A 618 -7.68 4.78 -31.31
C GLY A 618 -8.36 5.57 -32.43
N THR A 619 -8.05 6.87 -32.52
CA THR A 619 -8.67 7.81 -33.47
C THR A 619 -7.76 8.26 -34.63
N GLY A 620 -6.60 7.62 -34.76
CA GLY A 620 -5.53 8.00 -35.66
C GLY A 620 -5.66 7.40 -37.06
N THR A 621 -4.52 7.31 -37.75
CA THR A 621 -4.43 6.71 -39.08
C THR A 621 -3.50 5.50 -39.07
N VAL A 622 -3.90 4.40 -39.71
CA VAL A 622 -3.03 3.25 -40.03
C VAL A 622 -2.84 3.12 -41.54
N GLY A 623 -1.82 2.36 -41.98
CA GLY A 623 -1.66 1.96 -43.39
C GLY A 623 -2.68 0.90 -43.82
N ASN A 624 -2.29 -0.04 -44.69
CA ASN A 624 -3.14 -1.21 -44.99
C ASN A 624 -3.43 -1.99 -43.70
N LEU A 625 -4.65 -2.50 -43.55
CA LEU A 625 -5.10 -3.17 -42.33
C LEU A 625 -5.67 -4.56 -42.63
N ILE A 626 -5.13 -5.58 -41.97
CA ILE A 626 -5.66 -6.94 -41.95
C ILE A 626 -6.08 -7.30 -40.53
N LEU A 627 -7.33 -7.73 -40.37
CA LEU A 627 -7.80 -8.44 -39.18
C LEU A 627 -7.79 -9.94 -39.46
N ALA A 628 -6.92 -10.66 -38.76
CA ALA A 628 -6.93 -12.12 -38.77
C ALA A 628 -8.15 -12.67 -38.02
N SER A 629 -8.40 -13.98 -38.15
CA SER A 629 -9.45 -14.64 -37.35
C SER A 629 -9.17 -14.42 -35.86
N GLY A 630 -10.20 -14.01 -35.10
CA GLY A 630 -10.09 -13.65 -33.68
C GLY A 630 -9.53 -12.26 -33.38
N GLY A 631 -9.01 -11.53 -34.38
CA GLY A 631 -8.58 -10.14 -34.23
C GLY A 631 -9.74 -9.17 -34.13
N ARG A 632 -9.56 -8.09 -33.36
CA ARG A 632 -10.61 -7.10 -33.10
C ARG A 632 -10.22 -5.68 -33.52
N LEU A 633 -11.17 -4.96 -34.07
CA LEU A 633 -11.07 -3.53 -34.40
C LEU A 633 -12.08 -2.77 -33.55
N ALA A 634 -11.61 -1.82 -32.76
CA ALA A 634 -12.42 -1.02 -31.84
C ALA A 634 -11.97 0.45 -31.93
N PRO A 635 -12.42 1.19 -32.97
CA PRO A 635 -12.07 2.59 -33.18
C PRO A 635 -12.36 3.45 -31.94
N GLY A 636 -11.61 4.53 -31.79
CA GLY A 636 -11.87 5.49 -30.74
C GLY A 636 -11.34 5.14 -29.34
N ARG A 637 -11.84 5.92 -28.37
CA ARG A 637 -11.60 5.85 -26.92
C ARG A 637 -12.92 6.17 -26.20
N SER A 638 -14.00 5.47 -26.56
CA SER A 638 -15.36 6.00 -26.81
C SER A 638 -15.54 6.35 -28.30
N ILE A 639 -16.71 6.88 -28.67
CA ILE A 639 -17.10 7.13 -30.07
C ILE A 639 -16.05 7.96 -30.81
N GLY A 640 -15.45 7.37 -31.85
CA GLY A 640 -14.38 7.97 -32.63
C GLY A 640 -14.24 7.40 -34.04
N THR A 641 -13.29 7.96 -34.80
CA THR A 641 -13.04 7.51 -36.17
C THR A 641 -11.59 7.06 -36.33
N LEU A 642 -11.38 5.84 -36.81
CA LEU A 642 -10.06 5.35 -37.21
C LEU A 642 -9.96 5.41 -38.74
N LYS A 643 -8.86 5.96 -39.26
CA LYS A 643 -8.59 6.02 -40.70
C LYS A 643 -7.66 4.89 -41.14
N VAL A 644 -8.02 4.20 -42.22
CA VAL A 644 -7.18 3.24 -42.94
C VAL A 644 -6.73 3.89 -44.25
N ALA A 645 -5.46 4.30 -44.31
CA ALA A 645 -4.83 4.90 -45.49
C ALA A 645 -4.35 3.80 -46.46
N GLY A 646 -5.29 2.97 -46.92
CA GLY A 646 -5.04 1.79 -47.74
C GLY A 646 -6.27 0.89 -47.79
N ASP A 647 -6.05 -0.40 -48.02
CA ASP A 647 -7.12 -1.40 -48.01
C ASP A 647 -7.38 -1.94 -46.59
N LEU A 648 -8.65 -2.27 -46.31
CA LEU A 648 -9.08 -3.03 -45.13
C LEU A 648 -9.51 -4.43 -45.54
N THR A 649 -8.94 -5.46 -44.91
CA THR A 649 -9.37 -6.86 -45.06
C THR A 649 -9.72 -7.46 -43.70
N MET A 650 -10.94 -7.98 -43.58
CA MET A 650 -11.42 -8.66 -42.37
C MET A 650 -11.66 -10.14 -42.66
N ALA A 651 -10.89 -11.02 -42.01
CA ALA A 651 -11.07 -12.46 -42.12
C ALA A 651 -12.32 -12.95 -41.37
N GLU A 652 -12.81 -14.13 -41.73
CA GLU A 652 -13.86 -14.81 -40.96
C GLU A 652 -13.42 -15.02 -39.49
N GLY A 653 -14.32 -14.73 -38.56
CA GLY A 653 -14.04 -14.77 -37.11
C GLY A 653 -13.36 -13.52 -36.54
N SER A 654 -13.04 -12.51 -37.34
CA SER A 654 -12.66 -11.18 -36.83
C SER A 654 -13.89 -10.39 -36.35
N VAL A 655 -13.68 -9.44 -35.43
CA VAL A 655 -14.77 -8.64 -34.84
C VAL A 655 -14.52 -7.14 -35.05
N TYR A 656 -15.54 -6.43 -35.52
CA TYR A 656 -15.59 -4.98 -35.53
C TYR A 656 -16.51 -4.51 -34.38
N GLU A 657 -15.93 -3.89 -33.36
CA GLU A 657 -16.64 -3.30 -32.22
C GLU A 657 -17.03 -1.86 -32.56
N VAL A 658 -18.29 -1.52 -32.33
CA VAL A 658 -18.86 -0.20 -32.66
C VAL A 658 -19.60 0.34 -31.46
N GLU A 659 -19.07 1.39 -30.84
CA GLU A 659 -19.79 2.19 -29.85
C GLU A 659 -20.78 3.14 -30.57
N VAL A 660 -21.99 3.26 -30.05
CA VAL A 660 -23.04 4.17 -30.57
C VAL A 660 -23.61 5.03 -29.45
N ASP A 661 -24.10 6.24 -29.74
CA ASP A 661 -24.84 7.10 -28.80
C ASP A 661 -26.26 7.43 -29.28
N ALA A 662 -27.07 7.97 -28.37
CA ALA A 662 -28.44 8.42 -28.63
C ALA A 662 -28.53 9.61 -29.61
N ASP A 663 -27.45 10.37 -29.78
CA ASP A 663 -27.40 11.51 -30.72
C ASP A 663 -27.19 11.07 -32.17
N GLY A 664 -27.08 9.76 -32.43
CA GLY A 664 -26.81 9.22 -33.76
C GLY A 664 -25.32 9.19 -34.12
N LYS A 665 -24.41 9.33 -33.14
CA LYS A 665 -22.97 9.16 -33.37
C LYS A 665 -22.60 7.69 -33.19
N ALA A 666 -21.58 7.27 -33.93
CA ALA A 666 -21.05 5.92 -33.86
C ALA A 666 -19.55 5.92 -34.12
N ASP A 667 -18.88 4.91 -33.59
CA ASP A 667 -17.57 4.52 -34.09
C ASP A 667 -17.62 4.29 -35.59
N ARG A 668 -16.57 4.76 -36.25
CA ARG A 668 -16.47 4.68 -37.71
C ARG A 668 -15.07 4.32 -38.16
N VAL A 669 -15.00 3.49 -39.20
CA VAL A 669 -13.75 3.21 -39.92
C VAL A 669 -13.82 3.85 -41.31
N ASP A 670 -12.83 4.68 -41.62
CA ASP A 670 -12.72 5.40 -42.89
C ASP A 670 -11.56 4.83 -43.72
N VAL A 671 -11.90 4.10 -44.77
CA VAL A 671 -10.97 3.40 -45.65
C VAL A 671 -10.79 4.17 -46.94
N THR A 672 -9.55 4.57 -47.27
CA THR A 672 -9.27 5.27 -48.54
C THR A 672 -9.16 4.31 -49.73
N GLY A 673 -8.90 3.02 -49.49
CA GLY A 673 -8.93 1.96 -50.49
C GLY A 673 -10.26 1.21 -50.49
N SER A 674 -10.17 -0.10 -50.71
CA SER A 674 -11.29 -1.04 -50.67
C SER A 674 -11.46 -1.69 -49.29
N ALA A 675 -12.69 -2.05 -48.92
CA ALA A 675 -12.97 -2.83 -47.71
C ALA A 675 -13.52 -4.21 -48.07
N SER A 676 -12.82 -5.27 -47.65
CA SER A 676 -13.24 -6.67 -47.81
C SER A 676 -13.70 -7.24 -46.47
N LEU A 677 -14.99 -7.61 -46.38
CA LEU A 677 -15.66 -7.95 -45.13
C LEU A 677 -16.05 -9.44 -45.08
N ALA A 678 -15.60 -10.15 -44.03
CA ALA A 678 -16.05 -11.51 -43.69
C ALA A 678 -16.24 -11.75 -42.18
N GLY A 679 -15.94 -10.77 -41.31
CA GLY A 679 -16.04 -10.86 -39.85
C GLY A 679 -17.46 -10.64 -39.29
N SER A 680 -17.58 -10.23 -38.02
CA SER A 680 -18.83 -9.85 -37.36
C SER A 680 -18.79 -8.43 -36.80
N VAL A 681 -19.95 -7.86 -36.48
CA VAL A 681 -20.08 -6.57 -35.79
C VAL A 681 -20.63 -6.76 -34.38
N LEU A 682 -20.01 -6.13 -33.39
CA LEU A 682 -20.52 -6.00 -32.03
C LEU A 682 -20.89 -4.54 -31.78
N ALA A 683 -22.18 -4.24 -31.71
CA ALA A 683 -22.70 -2.93 -31.35
C ALA A 683 -22.76 -2.78 -29.83
N MET A 684 -22.11 -1.74 -29.33
CA MET A 684 -22.09 -1.35 -27.93
C MET A 684 -22.79 0.00 -27.79
N ALA A 685 -23.85 0.07 -26.99
CA ALA A 685 -24.56 1.33 -26.77
C ALA A 685 -24.04 2.02 -25.51
N ALA A 686 -23.68 3.30 -25.63
CA ALA A 686 -23.51 4.19 -24.49
C ALA A 686 -24.86 4.45 -23.79
N GLY A 687 -24.85 4.96 -22.55
CA GLY A 687 -26.09 5.39 -21.91
C GLY A 687 -26.74 6.57 -22.66
N GLY A 688 -28.04 6.52 -22.91
CA GLY A 688 -28.78 7.63 -23.52
C GLY A 688 -30.16 7.24 -24.07
N ASN A 689 -30.91 8.26 -24.51
CA ASN A 689 -32.26 8.12 -25.08
C ASN A 689 -32.24 7.94 -26.61
N TYR A 690 -31.73 6.82 -27.11
CA TYR A 690 -31.86 6.37 -28.49
C TYR A 690 -33.31 6.40 -29.00
N ALA A 691 -33.48 6.79 -30.25
CA ALA A 691 -34.75 6.52 -30.91
C ALA A 691 -34.92 4.99 -31.07
N PRO A 692 -36.14 4.43 -30.92
CA PRO A 692 -36.43 3.01 -31.18
C PRO A 692 -36.06 2.51 -32.58
N LEU A 693 -35.71 3.45 -33.45
CA LEU A 693 -35.09 3.23 -34.73
C LEU A 693 -34.02 4.29 -34.97
N THR A 694 -32.75 3.87 -35.02
CA THR A 694 -31.62 4.78 -35.33
C THR A 694 -30.66 4.12 -36.31
N ASP A 695 -30.25 4.86 -37.35
CA ASP A 695 -29.32 4.42 -38.39
C ASP A 695 -27.94 5.11 -38.16
N TYR A 696 -26.85 4.34 -38.19
CA TYR A 696 -25.47 4.77 -37.93
C TYR A 696 -24.55 4.35 -39.06
N THR A 697 -23.82 5.26 -39.70
CA THR A 697 -22.77 4.87 -40.67
C THR A 697 -21.51 4.47 -39.92
N ILE A 698 -21.18 3.17 -39.98
CA ILE A 698 -20.09 2.57 -39.20
C ILE A 698 -18.83 2.31 -40.02
N LEU A 699 -18.93 2.28 -41.36
CA LEU A 699 -17.79 2.06 -42.24
C LEU A 699 -17.98 2.81 -43.55
N THR A 700 -16.90 3.42 -44.06
CA THR A 700 -16.85 3.93 -45.43
C THR A 700 -15.58 3.47 -46.15
N ALA A 701 -15.69 3.19 -47.46
CA ALA A 701 -14.58 2.77 -48.31
C ALA A 701 -14.62 3.48 -49.67
N GLU A 702 -13.62 4.30 -49.99
CA GLU A 702 -13.62 5.14 -51.19
C GLU A 702 -13.60 4.33 -52.49
N GLU A 703 -12.91 3.19 -52.52
CA GLU A 703 -12.86 2.27 -53.67
C GLU A 703 -13.93 1.15 -53.61
N GLY A 704 -14.78 1.16 -52.58
CA GLY A 704 -15.96 0.30 -52.45
C GLY A 704 -15.85 -0.81 -51.41
N VAL A 705 -17.01 -1.35 -51.05
CA VAL A 705 -17.18 -2.45 -50.09
C VAL A 705 -17.44 -3.76 -50.82
N THR A 706 -16.73 -4.82 -50.44
CA THR A 706 -16.90 -6.18 -50.95
C THR A 706 -17.12 -7.17 -49.81
N GLY A 707 -17.95 -8.19 -50.03
CA GLY A 707 -18.34 -9.12 -48.96
C GLY A 707 -19.40 -8.55 -48.01
N SER A 708 -19.60 -9.19 -46.87
CA SER A 708 -20.53 -8.78 -45.82
C SER A 708 -20.11 -9.34 -44.47
N PHE A 709 -20.55 -8.71 -43.39
CA PHE A 709 -20.40 -9.25 -42.04
C PHE A 709 -21.33 -10.46 -41.86
N GLY A 710 -20.86 -11.49 -41.15
CA GLY A 710 -21.61 -12.73 -40.92
C GLY A 710 -22.72 -12.58 -39.86
N THR A 711 -22.41 -11.93 -38.74
CA THR A 711 -23.37 -11.65 -37.65
C THR A 711 -23.22 -10.22 -37.15
N VAL A 712 -24.31 -9.69 -36.59
CA VAL A 712 -24.32 -8.45 -35.82
C VAL A 712 -25.04 -8.71 -34.49
N THR A 713 -24.44 -8.27 -33.39
CA THR A 713 -24.99 -8.42 -32.03
C THR A 713 -24.95 -7.09 -31.29
N SER A 714 -25.84 -6.90 -30.31
CA SER A 714 -25.95 -5.65 -29.53
C SER A 714 -25.85 -5.95 -28.03
N SER A 715 -25.33 -5.01 -27.25
CA SER A 715 -25.36 -5.07 -25.78
C SER A 715 -26.73 -4.70 -25.18
N LEU A 716 -27.65 -4.18 -25.98
CA LEU A 716 -28.99 -3.76 -25.53
C LEU A 716 -29.96 -4.94 -25.44
N ALA A 717 -30.78 -4.99 -24.38
CA ALA A 717 -31.69 -6.11 -24.15
C ALA A 717 -32.90 -6.12 -25.10
N PHE A 718 -33.33 -4.92 -25.50
CA PHE A 718 -34.62 -4.71 -26.18
C PHE A 718 -34.48 -4.29 -27.64
N LEU A 719 -33.26 -4.08 -28.15
CA LEU A 719 -33.02 -3.66 -29.54
C LEU A 719 -32.19 -4.70 -30.31
N ASP A 720 -32.70 -5.14 -31.45
CA ASP A 720 -32.00 -5.98 -32.42
C ASP A 720 -31.21 -5.10 -33.40
N PRO A 721 -29.90 -5.38 -33.60
CA PRO A 721 -29.11 -4.70 -34.60
C PRO A 721 -29.26 -5.36 -35.98
N THR A 722 -29.29 -4.54 -37.02
CA THR A 722 -29.27 -4.98 -38.42
C THR A 722 -28.27 -4.15 -39.21
N LEU A 723 -27.70 -4.72 -40.28
CA LEU A 723 -26.73 -4.04 -41.14
C LEU A 723 -27.31 -3.81 -42.53
N ARG A 724 -26.99 -2.65 -43.11
CA ARG A 724 -27.34 -2.27 -44.48
C ARG A 724 -26.06 -1.92 -45.24
N TYR A 725 -25.98 -2.37 -46.48
CA TYR A 725 -24.78 -2.21 -47.32
C TYR A 725 -25.07 -1.29 -48.51
N GLY A 726 -24.31 -0.22 -48.61
CA GLY A 726 -24.18 0.61 -49.81
C GLY A 726 -23.01 0.15 -50.68
N GLU A 727 -22.77 0.85 -51.80
CA GLU A 727 -21.59 0.59 -52.66
C GLU A 727 -20.27 0.95 -51.94
N LYS A 728 -20.31 1.94 -51.04
CA LYS A 728 -19.15 2.53 -50.38
C LYS A 728 -19.30 2.67 -48.87
N ASP A 729 -20.38 2.15 -48.29
CA ASP A 729 -20.68 2.33 -46.87
C ASP A 729 -21.39 1.12 -46.27
N VAL A 730 -21.30 1.01 -44.95
CA VAL A 730 -22.09 0.09 -44.13
C VAL A 730 -22.79 0.89 -43.04
N THR A 731 -24.09 0.69 -42.89
CA THR A 731 -24.92 1.33 -41.88
C THR A 731 -25.45 0.29 -40.88
N LEU A 732 -25.28 0.53 -39.59
CA LEU A 732 -25.92 -0.20 -38.48
C LEU A 732 -27.26 0.44 -38.15
N ARG A 733 -28.30 -0.38 -38.00
CA ARG A 733 -29.64 0.04 -37.56
C ARG A 733 -30.03 -0.73 -36.30
N LEU A 734 -30.52 -0.05 -35.28
CA LEU A 734 -31.10 -0.68 -34.08
C LEU A 734 -32.64 -0.62 -34.14
N GLU A 735 -33.34 -1.73 -33.91
CA GLU A 735 -34.82 -1.85 -33.96
C GLU A 735 -35.37 -2.60 -32.74
N ARG A 736 -36.56 -2.21 -32.22
CA ARG A 736 -37.19 -2.89 -31.07
C ARG A 736 -37.46 -4.38 -31.36
N ASN A 737 -36.95 -5.26 -30.49
CA ASN A 737 -37.14 -6.72 -30.57
C ASN A 737 -38.37 -7.23 -29.78
N ASP A 738 -38.56 -8.54 -29.70
CA ASP A 738 -39.70 -9.18 -29.00
C ASP A 738 -39.45 -9.47 -27.49
N THR A 739 -38.29 -9.11 -26.95
CA THR A 739 -37.96 -9.30 -25.52
C THR A 739 -38.81 -8.38 -24.66
N SER A 740 -39.65 -8.91 -23.76
CA SER A 740 -40.48 -8.09 -22.86
C SER A 740 -39.69 -7.52 -21.69
N PHE A 741 -40.08 -6.37 -21.16
CA PHE A 741 -39.47 -5.76 -19.97
C PHE A 741 -39.54 -6.67 -18.75
N ARG A 742 -40.68 -7.36 -18.61
CA ARG A 742 -40.88 -8.33 -17.52
C ARG A 742 -39.87 -9.48 -17.53
N SER A 743 -39.33 -9.86 -18.69
CA SER A 743 -38.44 -11.01 -18.82
C SER A 743 -37.05 -10.78 -18.21
N VAL A 744 -36.65 -9.53 -18.01
CA VAL A 744 -35.34 -9.16 -17.46
C VAL A 744 -35.40 -8.74 -15.99
N ALA A 745 -36.60 -8.75 -15.38
CA ALA A 745 -36.85 -8.33 -14.00
C ALA A 745 -36.76 -9.50 -13.00
N GLY A 746 -36.03 -9.28 -11.89
CA GLY A 746 -35.70 -10.30 -10.89
C GLY A 746 -36.72 -10.49 -9.78
N THR A 747 -37.22 -9.41 -9.18
CA THR A 747 -38.16 -9.48 -8.02
C THR A 747 -39.62 -9.42 -8.44
N ALA A 748 -40.54 -9.72 -7.52
CA ALA A 748 -41.97 -9.58 -7.77
C ALA A 748 -42.36 -8.13 -8.10
N ASN A 749 -41.89 -7.16 -7.30
CA ASN A 749 -42.10 -5.72 -7.52
C ASN A 749 -41.55 -5.29 -8.88
N GLN A 750 -40.29 -5.63 -9.20
CA GLN A 750 -39.70 -5.28 -10.49
C GLN A 750 -40.50 -5.84 -11.67
N ARG A 751 -41.00 -7.08 -11.59
CA ARG A 751 -41.82 -7.67 -12.67
C ARG A 751 -43.17 -6.97 -12.83
N ALA A 752 -43.80 -6.57 -11.73
CA ALA A 752 -45.06 -5.84 -11.75
C ALA A 752 -44.87 -4.45 -12.38
N THR A 753 -43.85 -3.73 -11.93
CA THR A 753 -43.47 -2.42 -12.47
C THR A 753 -43.03 -2.50 -13.93
N ALA A 754 -42.22 -3.49 -14.31
CA ALA A 754 -41.79 -3.71 -15.69
C ALA A 754 -42.96 -3.90 -16.66
N ALA A 755 -43.97 -4.69 -16.25
CA ALA A 755 -45.18 -4.87 -17.04
C ALA A 755 -45.99 -3.56 -17.16
N ALA A 756 -46.06 -2.77 -16.09
CA ALA A 756 -46.71 -1.47 -16.11
C ALA A 756 -45.97 -0.47 -17.01
N VAL A 757 -44.64 -0.40 -16.94
CA VAL A 757 -43.81 0.44 -17.82
C VAL A 757 -44.00 0.03 -19.28
N GLU A 758 -43.99 -1.27 -19.58
CA GLU A 758 -44.20 -1.76 -20.95
C GLU A 758 -45.58 -1.37 -21.50
N SER A 759 -46.60 -1.32 -20.65
CA SER A 759 -47.97 -0.92 -21.02
C SER A 759 -48.11 0.58 -21.36
N LEU A 760 -47.17 1.42 -20.97
CA LEU A 760 -47.15 2.85 -21.33
C LEU A 760 -46.94 3.06 -22.83
N ALA A 761 -46.32 2.08 -23.48
CA ALA A 761 -45.98 2.07 -24.91
C ALA A 761 -45.06 3.21 -25.36
N MET A 762 -44.60 3.09 -26.61
CA MET A 762 -43.70 4.04 -27.24
C MET A 762 -44.29 5.46 -27.29
N GLY A 763 -43.47 6.45 -27.00
CA GLY A 763 -43.87 7.87 -26.88
C GLY A 763 -44.16 8.32 -25.46
N ASN A 764 -44.13 7.42 -24.47
CA ASN A 764 -44.09 7.75 -23.06
C ASN A 764 -42.63 7.85 -22.58
N ALA A 765 -42.29 8.91 -21.84
CA ALA A 765 -40.91 9.17 -21.41
C ALA A 765 -40.28 8.04 -20.58
N VAL A 766 -41.05 7.34 -19.72
CA VAL A 766 -40.55 6.24 -18.90
C VAL A 766 -40.28 5.01 -19.76
N TYR A 767 -41.21 4.65 -20.65
CA TYR A 767 -41.01 3.55 -21.60
C TYR A 767 -39.81 3.80 -22.52
N ASP A 768 -39.77 4.99 -23.12
CA ASP A 768 -38.74 5.37 -24.11
C ASP A 768 -37.34 5.40 -23.47
N ALA A 769 -37.22 5.68 -22.17
CA ALA A 769 -35.94 5.62 -21.48
C ALA A 769 -35.52 4.15 -21.18
N VAL A 770 -36.45 3.31 -20.71
CA VAL A 770 -36.14 1.93 -20.32
C VAL A 770 -35.87 1.02 -21.52
N VAL A 771 -36.54 1.23 -22.66
CA VAL A 771 -36.41 0.38 -23.86
C VAL A 771 -34.99 0.36 -24.46
N LEU A 772 -34.09 1.18 -23.94
CA LEU A 772 -32.76 1.44 -24.47
C LEU A 772 -31.65 0.95 -23.55
N THR A 773 -32.01 0.10 -22.59
CA THR A 773 -31.09 -0.34 -21.54
C THR A 773 -30.67 -1.79 -21.76
N ASP A 774 -29.53 -2.16 -21.20
CA ASP A 774 -29.16 -3.56 -21.00
C ASP A 774 -30.04 -4.19 -19.90
N THR A 775 -29.92 -5.51 -19.71
CA THR A 775 -30.74 -6.26 -18.75
C THR A 775 -30.57 -5.80 -17.30
N GLY A 776 -29.35 -5.45 -16.90
CA GLY A 776 -29.03 -5.04 -15.53
C GLY A 776 -29.57 -3.64 -15.23
N THR A 777 -29.31 -2.69 -16.14
CA THR A 777 -29.82 -1.32 -16.04
C THR A 777 -31.35 -1.28 -16.05
N ALA A 778 -32.01 -2.11 -16.87
CA ALA A 778 -33.47 -2.24 -16.87
C ALA A 778 -34.00 -2.74 -15.52
N SER A 779 -33.40 -3.79 -14.95
CA SER A 779 -33.84 -4.35 -13.67
C SER A 779 -33.76 -3.33 -12.52
N ALA A 780 -32.67 -2.56 -12.46
CA ALA A 780 -32.51 -1.49 -11.48
C ALA A 780 -33.51 -0.34 -11.67
N ALA A 781 -33.83 0.00 -12.92
CA ALA A 781 -34.86 0.99 -13.22
C ALA A 781 -36.24 0.55 -12.70
N PHE A 782 -36.62 -0.71 -12.90
CA PHE A 782 -37.91 -1.23 -12.40
C PHE A 782 -38.01 -1.20 -10.88
N ASP A 783 -36.88 -1.45 -10.20
CA ASP A 783 -36.78 -1.39 -8.74
C ASP A 783 -37.07 0.03 -8.25
N SER A 784 -36.37 1.01 -8.81
CA SER A 784 -36.52 2.43 -8.47
C SER A 784 -37.92 2.98 -8.78
N LEU A 785 -38.53 2.51 -9.87
CA LEU A 785 -39.86 2.94 -10.30
C LEU A 785 -41.01 2.32 -9.50
N SER A 786 -40.75 1.30 -8.67
CA SER A 786 -41.80 0.44 -8.08
C SER A 786 -42.79 1.15 -7.16
N GLY A 787 -42.36 2.17 -6.42
CA GLY A 787 -43.22 2.85 -5.43
C GLY A 787 -43.41 2.07 -4.13
N GLU A 788 -42.53 1.11 -3.83
CA GLU A 788 -42.58 0.25 -2.62
C GLU A 788 -42.65 1.03 -1.29
N LEU A 789 -42.16 2.28 -1.26
CA LEU A 789 -42.28 3.18 -0.11
C LEU A 789 -43.75 3.35 0.33
N HIS A 790 -44.71 3.40 -0.59
CA HIS A 790 -46.14 3.56 -0.24
C HIS A 790 -46.72 2.33 0.46
N ALA A 791 -46.25 1.13 0.10
CA ALA A 791 -46.62 -0.08 0.83
C ALA A 791 -45.95 -0.10 2.22
N SER A 792 -44.64 0.16 2.28
CA SER A 792 -43.88 0.23 3.53
C SER A 792 -44.40 1.30 4.52
N ALA A 793 -44.96 2.40 4.00
CA ALA A 793 -45.62 3.45 4.77
C ALA A 793 -46.77 2.91 5.64
N ALA A 794 -47.62 2.05 5.08
CA ALA A 794 -48.72 1.43 5.78
C ALA A 794 -48.21 0.59 6.98
N GLY A 795 -47.21 -0.26 6.74
CA GLY A 795 -46.59 -1.07 7.78
C GLY A 795 -45.94 -0.23 8.88
N ALA A 796 -45.32 0.89 8.55
CA ALA A 796 -44.70 1.78 9.53
C ALA A 796 -45.74 2.50 10.42
N LEU A 797 -46.80 3.06 9.83
CA LEU A 797 -47.89 3.71 10.57
C LEU A 797 -48.65 2.71 11.46
N MET A 798 -48.77 1.46 11.01
CA MET A 798 -49.34 0.36 11.79
C MET A 798 -48.57 0.12 13.08
N GLN A 799 -47.24 0.07 12.98
CA GLN A 799 -46.35 -0.08 14.12
C GLN A 799 -46.34 1.17 15.01
N GLY A 800 -46.47 2.37 14.44
CA GLY A 800 -46.65 3.61 15.21
C GLY A 800 -47.91 3.57 16.08
N ALA A 801 -49.04 3.12 15.51
CA ALA A 801 -50.27 2.90 16.27
C ALA A 801 -50.09 1.82 17.36
N MET A 802 -49.33 0.76 17.08
CA MET A 802 -48.99 -0.25 18.08
C MET A 802 -48.21 0.34 19.26
N ALA A 803 -47.24 1.22 19.01
CA ALA A 803 -46.45 1.87 20.06
C ALA A 803 -47.33 2.70 21.02
N VAL A 804 -48.30 3.44 20.48
CA VAL A 804 -49.30 4.17 21.28
C VAL A 804 -50.11 3.21 22.16
N GLY A 805 -50.60 2.12 21.58
CA GLY A 805 -51.32 1.08 22.33
C GLY A 805 -50.47 0.46 23.44
N ASP A 806 -49.19 0.17 23.17
CA ASP A 806 -48.24 -0.39 24.14
C ASP A 806 -47.98 0.57 25.32
N VAL A 807 -47.86 1.87 25.05
CA VAL A 807 -47.72 2.90 26.08
C VAL A 807 -48.96 2.93 26.99
N VAL A 808 -50.17 2.90 26.42
CA VAL A 808 -51.42 2.98 27.20
C VAL A 808 -51.72 1.66 27.92
N ALA A 809 -51.39 0.51 27.32
CA ALA A 809 -51.45 -0.80 27.96
C ALA A 809 -50.58 -0.86 29.23
N ALA A 810 -49.37 -0.27 29.19
CA ALA A 810 -48.51 -0.17 30.37
C ALA A 810 -49.17 0.68 31.49
N GLN A 811 -49.93 1.72 31.15
CA GLN A 811 -50.73 2.47 32.14
C GLN A 811 -51.81 1.58 32.76
N GLY A 812 -52.48 0.76 31.97
CA GLY A 812 -53.47 -0.22 32.43
C GLY A 812 -52.90 -1.23 33.42
N ALA A 813 -51.72 -1.79 33.14
CA ALA A 813 -51.02 -2.72 34.02
C ALA A 813 -50.63 -2.08 35.37
N LEU A 814 -50.14 -0.83 35.35
CA LEU A 814 -49.84 -0.05 36.57
C LEU A 814 -51.10 0.28 37.37
N SER A 815 -52.20 0.55 36.68
CA SER A 815 -53.52 0.87 37.24
C SER A 815 -54.19 -0.34 37.88
N ALA A 816 -53.92 -1.54 37.37
CA ALA A 816 -54.34 -2.81 37.93
C ALA A 816 -53.54 -3.22 39.18
N GLY A 817 -52.76 -2.34 39.81
CA GLY A 817 -52.25 -2.60 41.17
C GLY A 817 -51.00 -3.47 41.26
N SER A 818 -50.06 -3.36 40.32
CA SER A 818 -48.68 -3.80 40.56
C SER A 818 -47.97 -2.71 41.39
N ALA A 819 -48.05 -2.80 42.72
CA ALA A 819 -47.67 -1.72 43.66
C ALA A 819 -46.21 -1.21 43.49
N GLY A 820 -45.93 -0.04 44.08
CA GLY A 820 -44.57 0.53 44.08
C GLY A 820 -44.32 1.93 44.67
N ILE A 821 -45.30 2.65 45.21
CA ILE A 821 -45.17 3.69 46.26
C ILE A 821 -46.52 3.70 47.00
N GLU A 822 -46.54 3.40 48.29
CA GLU A 822 -47.78 3.43 49.07
C GLU A 822 -48.39 4.84 49.07
N ALA A 823 -49.64 4.96 48.63
CA ALA A 823 -50.56 5.95 49.18
C ALA A 823 -51.62 5.20 50.00
N PRO A 824 -52.01 5.71 51.19
CA PRO A 824 -52.67 4.93 52.23
C PRO A 824 -54.04 4.40 51.82
N ALA A 825 -54.45 3.31 52.47
CA ALA A 825 -55.71 2.59 52.33
C ALA A 825 -56.97 3.38 52.76
N SER A 826 -57.05 4.67 52.46
CA SER A 826 -58.24 5.50 52.70
C SER A 826 -58.45 6.53 51.59
N ALA A 827 -58.55 6.09 50.35
CA ALA A 827 -59.18 6.91 49.31
C ALA A 827 -60.67 6.55 49.27
N ALA A 828 -61.51 7.47 49.80
CA ALA A 828 -62.91 7.54 49.41
C ALA A 828 -63.01 7.67 47.88
N PHE A 829 -64.19 7.39 47.29
CA PHE A 829 -64.51 7.71 45.90
C PHE A 829 -63.82 9.03 45.45
N GLY A 830 -62.89 8.99 44.49
CA GLY A 830 -62.33 10.21 43.88
C GLY A 830 -60.82 10.40 43.75
N ALA A 831 -59.94 9.45 44.10
CA ALA A 831 -58.48 9.64 43.91
C ALA A 831 -58.09 9.65 42.42
N GLY A 832 -57.82 10.84 41.89
CA GLY A 832 -57.47 11.10 40.50
C GLY A 832 -55.97 10.91 40.27
N ARG A 833 -55.59 10.52 39.06
CA ARG A 833 -54.20 10.54 38.62
C ARG A 833 -54.10 11.21 37.26
N MET A 834 -53.08 12.03 37.11
CA MET A 834 -52.65 12.59 35.85
C MET A 834 -51.29 11.99 35.49
N TRP A 835 -51.07 11.74 34.21
CA TRP A 835 -49.77 11.33 33.71
C TRP A 835 -49.43 12.03 32.41
N LEU A 836 -48.12 12.24 32.22
CA LEU A 836 -47.51 12.72 30.99
C LEU A 836 -46.42 11.73 30.63
N GLN A 837 -46.42 11.24 29.40
CA GLN A 837 -45.43 10.28 28.92
C GLN A 837 -44.90 10.67 27.54
N ALA A 838 -43.59 10.92 27.48
CA ALA A 838 -42.87 11.02 26.22
C ALA A 838 -42.34 9.65 25.81
N TYR A 839 -42.34 9.37 24.51
CA TYR A 839 -41.76 8.17 23.94
C TYR A 839 -40.96 8.50 22.68
N GLY A 840 -39.91 7.73 22.44
CA GLY A 840 -39.17 7.71 21.19
C GLY A 840 -38.80 6.26 20.88
N ALA A 841 -38.98 5.85 19.64
CA ALA A 841 -38.61 4.52 19.17
C ALA A 841 -37.93 4.63 17.81
N TRP A 842 -36.99 3.72 17.58
CA TRP A 842 -36.23 3.59 16.35
C TRP A 842 -36.00 2.11 16.05
N GLY A 843 -35.93 1.78 14.78
CA GLY A 843 -35.73 0.40 14.34
C GLY A 843 -35.58 0.28 12.85
N SER A 844 -35.47 -0.96 12.38
CA SER A 844 -35.40 -1.30 10.97
C SER A 844 -36.28 -2.52 10.67
N ASN A 845 -36.78 -2.57 9.43
CA ASN A 845 -37.35 -3.77 8.83
C ASN A 845 -36.47 -4.17 7.65
N ASP A 846 -35.91 -5.37 7.71
CA ASP A 846 -35.15 -5.95 6.60
C ASP A 846 -36.14 -6.47 5.55
N GLY A 847 -35.87 -6.19 4.27
CA GLY A 847 -36.70 -6.64 3.16
C GLY A 847 -36.16 -7.91 2.48
N ASP A 848 -37.03 -8.87 2.18
CA ASP A 848 -36.75 -9.97 1.23
C ASP A 848 -37.39 -9.63 -0.12
N GLU A 849 -36.57 -9.51 -1.16
CA GLU A 849 -36.97 -9.01 -2.50
C GLU A 849 -37.61 -7.60 -2.56
N VAL A 850 -37.58 -6.85 -1.44
CA VAL A 850 -38.04 -5.46 -1.29
C VAL A 850 -36.98 -4.64 -0.57
N THR A 851 -36.99 -3.31 -0.70
CA THR A 851 -35.97 -2.49 -0.04
C THR A 851 -36.22 -2.37 1.47
N SER A 852 -35.16 -2.55 2.27
CA SER A 852 -35.16 -2.34 3.72
C SER A 852 -35.50 -0.90 4.10
N ILE A 853 -36.10 -0.73 5.29
CA ILE A 853 -36.49 0.57 5.83
C ILE A 853 -35.95 0.81 7.23
N ASP A 854 -35.53 2.05 7.47
CA ASP A 854 -35.27 2.61 8.78
C ASP A 854 -36.46 3.44 9.24
N ARG A 855 -36.83 3.31 10.51
CA ARG A 855 -38.06 3.90 11.08
C ARG A 855 -37.76 4.58 12.40
N ASN A 856 -38.31 5.78 12.57
CA ASN A 856 -38.29 6.50 13.83
C ASN A 856 -39.69 7.01 14.15
N THR A 857 -40.14 6.84 15.38
CA THR A 857 -41.37 7.45 15.88
C THR A 857 -41.11 8.11 17.22
N SER A 858 -41.75 9.24 17.47
CA SER A 858 -41.66 9.92 18.76
C SER A 858 -42.95 10.67 19.04
N GLY A 859 -43.28 10.84 20.31
CA GLY A 859 -44.47 11.56 20.67
C GLY A 859 -44.61 11.79 22.15
N THR A 860 -45.66 12.53 22.50
CA THR A 860 -46.03 12.80 23.89
C THR A 860 -47.52 12.55 24.07
N LEU A 861 -47.83 11.69 25.04
CA LEU A 861 -49.18 11.39 25.46
C LEU A 861 -49.42 11.98 26.85
N PHE A 862 -50.61 12.51 27.07
CA PHE A 862 -51.07 12.93 28.39
C PHE A 862 -52.41 12.27 28.68
N GLY A 863 -52.62 11.89 29.93
CA GLY A 863 -53.84 11.21 30.33
C GLY A 863 -54.26 11.51 31.75
N VAL A 864 -55.53 11.24 32.01
CA VAL A 864 -56.16 11.34 33.32
C VAL A 864 -56.97 10.09 33.58
N ASP A 865 -56.89 9.56 34.79
CA ASP A 865 -57.70 8.43 35.24
C ASP A 865 -58.17 8.59 36.68
N ALA A 866 -59.28 7.93 37.00
CA ALA A 866 -59.86 7.96 38.35
C ALA A 866 -60.32 6.57 38.77
N ALA A 867 -60.23 6.30 40.08
CA ALA A 867 -60.80 5.09 40.66
C ALA A 867 -62.35 5.17 40.65
N VAL A 868 -62.99 4.08 40.21
CA VAL A 868 -64.45 3.94 40.12
C VAL A 868 -64.86 2.67 40.87
N GLY A 869 -65.54 2.81 42.01
CA GLY A 869 -65.81 1.68 42.89
C GLY A 869 -64.53 1.13 43.55
N GLU A 870 -64.56 -0.11 44.04
CA GLU A 870 -63.45 -0.68 44.83
C GLU A 870 -62.26 -1.13 43.98
N ASN A 871 -62.51 -1.59 42.74
CA ASN A 871 -61.51 -2.34 41.96
C ASN A 871 -61.29 -1.82 40.55
N TRP A 872 -62.00 -0.77 40.09
CA TRP A 872 -61.88 -0.27 38.71
C TRP A 872 -61.19 1.08 38.66
N ARG A 873 -60.49 1.31 37.56
CA ARG A 873 -59.93 2.60 37.20
C ARG A 873 -60.18 2.87 35.72
N ILE A 874 -60.70 4.05 35.41
CA ILE A 874 -61.08 4.43 34.04
C ILE A 874 -60.38 5.74 33.71
N GLY A 875 -59.83 5.83 32.50
CA GLY A 875 -59.12 7.01 32.04
C GLY A 875 -59.29 7.31 30.56
N ALA A 876 -58.88 8.51 30.21
CA ALA A 876 -58.80 9.02 28.85
C ALA A 876 -57.40 9.58 28.60
N PHE A 877 -56.97 9.58 27.34
CA PHE A 877 -55.71 10.18 26.93
C PHE A 877 -55.85 10.89 25.58
N ALA A 878 -54.96 11.83 25.36
CA ALA A 878 -54.72 12.42 24.06
C ALA A 878 -53.22 12.69 23.90
N GLY A 879 -52.78 12.95 22.68
CA GLY A 879 -51.39 13.28 22.42
C GLY A 879 -51.09 13.55 20.96
N PHE A 880 -49.84 13.86 20.71
CA PHE A 880 -49.29 14.14 19.39
C PHE A 880 -47.99 13.35 19.21
N GLY A 881 -47.69 13.02 17.97
CA GLY A 881 -46.48 12.30 17.60
C GLY A 881 -46.07 12.63 16.18
N GLN A 882 -44.88 12.15 15.83
CA GLN A 882 -44.32 12.19 14.50
C GLN A 882 -43.70 10.84 14.18
N ALA A 883 -43.76 10.45 12.92
CA ALA A 883 -43.08 9.27 12.38
C ALA A 883 -42.26 9.67 11.16
N SER A 884 -41.09 9.06 11.01
CA SER A 884 -40.29 9.17 9.79
C SER A 884 -39.82 7.79 9.37
N VAL A 885 -39.89 7.50 8.07
CA VAL A 885 -39.42 6.27 7.44
C VAL A 885 -38.46 6.66 6.35
N LYS A 886 -37.33 5.96 6.26
CA LYS A 886 -36.36 6.12 5.17
C LYS A 886 -36.09 4.79 4.54
N GLN A 887 -36.06 4.77 3.23
CA GLN A 887 -35.72 3.60 2.45
C GLN A 887 -34.23 3.60 2.12
N ASP A 888 -33.57 2.46 2.30
CA ASP A 888 -32.15 2.32 2.05
C ASP A 888 -31.79 2.55 0.57
N GLY A 889 -30.61 3.13 0.32
CA GLY A 889 -30.04 3.28 -1.02
C GLY A 889 -30.67 4.32 -1.95
N THR A 890 -31.97 4.62 -1.81
CA THR A 890 -32.69 5.55 -2.71
C THR A 890 -32.85 6.95 -2.11
N GLY A 891 -32.77 7.09 -0.79
CA GLY A 891 -33.03 8.36 -0.09
C GLY A 891 -34.51 8.73 -0.04
N SER A 892 -35.39 7.86 -0.54
CA SER A 892 -36.84 8.03 -0.45
C SER A 892 -37.30 7.97 1.00
N LYS A 893 -38.28 8.79 1.37
CA LYS A 893 -38.73 8.95 2.75
C LYS A 893 -40.22 9.22 2.87
N LEU A 894 -40.76 8.88 4.03
CA LEU A 894 -42.06 9.31 4.51
C LEU A 894 -41.86 10.08 5.82
N ASP A 895 -42.59 11.18 5.97
CA ASP A 895 -42.76 11.90 7.23
C ASP A 895 -44.27 11.95 7.53
N ALA A 896 -44.67 11.71 8.79
CA ALA A 896 -46.07 11.77 9.18
C ALA A 896 -46.26 12.44 10.54
N ASP A 897 -47.24 13.34 10.62
CA ASP A 897 -47.69 13.99 11.84
C ASP A 897 -48.95 13.32 12.38
N SER A 898 -48.93 12.91 13.64
CA SER A 898 -49.97 12.09 14.25
C SER A 898 -50.67 12.78 15.42
N TYR A 899 -52.00 12.66 15.48
CA TYR A 899 -52.83 13.06 16.62
C TYR A 899 -53.57 11.85 17.19
N HIS A 900 -53.45 11.62 18.50
CA HIS A 900 -53.99 10.44 19.17
C HIS A 900 -55.06 10.82 20.19
N VAL A 901 -56.12 10.02 20.26
CA VAL A 901 -57.12 10.09 21.33
C VAL A 901 -57.58 8.70 21.72
N GLY A 902 -57.86 8.47 23.01
CA GLY A 902 -58.37 7.16 23.42
C GLY A 902 -58.85 7.09 24.86
N LEU A 903 -59.37 5.90 25.19
CA LEU A 903 -59.94 5.55 26.49
C LEU A 903 -59.35 4.23 26.96
N TYR A 904 -59.22 4.06 28.27
CA TYR A 904 -58.77 2.82 28.88
C TYR A 904 -59.43 2.56 30.22
N ALA A 905 -59.49 1.29 30.60
CA ALA A 905 -59.98 0.83 31.88
C ALA A 905 -59.12 -0.32 32.40
N ALA A 906 -58.95 -0.39 33.71
CA ALA A 906 -58.20 -1.45 34.38
C ALA A 906 -58.92 -1.90 35.66
N THR A 907 -58.77 -3.17 36.01
CA THR A 907 -59.28 -3.73 37.26
C THR A 907 -58.35 -4.79 37.84
N ARG A 908 -58.33 -4.93 39.17
CA ARG A 908 -57.69 -6.07 39.85
C ARG A 908 -58.57 -6.59 40.97
N MET A 909 -58.72 -7.91 41.01
CA MET A 909 -59.53 -8.65 41.97
C MET A 909 -58.69 -9.79 42.56
N GLY A 910 -58.11 -9.56 43.74
CA GLY A 910 -57.09 -10.45 44.29
C GLY A 910 -55.86 -10.50 43.39
N GLY A 911 -55.38 -11.71 43.06
CA GLY A 911 -54.27 -11.88 42.12
C GLY A 911 -54.62 -11.61 40.65
N PHE A 912 -55.90 -11.63 40.26
CA PHE A 912 -56.30 -11.46 38.86
C PHE A 912 -56.39 -9.99 38.46
N GLY A 913 -55.69 -9.58 37.41
CA GLY A 913 -55.78 -8.25 36.81
C GLY A 913 -56.23 -8.30 35.35
N ALA A 914 -56.93 -7.25 34.91
CA ALA A 914 -57.31 -7.06 33.52
C ALA A 914 -57.27 -5.59 33.13
N HIS A 915 -56.88 -5.29 31.90
CA HIS A 915 -57.02 -3.96 31.30
C HIS A 915 -57.50 -4.04 29.86
N LEU A 916 -58.17 -2.97 29.43
CA LEU A 916 -58.75 -2.81 28.09
C LEU A 916 -58.59 -1.34 27.68
N GLY A 917 -58.29 -1.09 26.43
CA GLY A 917 -58.27 0.25 25.86
C GLY A 917 -58.63 0.29 24.39
N ALA A 918 -58.95 1.49 23.93
CA ALA A 918 -59.17 1.81 22.54
C ALA A 918 -58.52 3.15 22.21
N ALA A 919 -57.93 3.24 21.02
CA ALA A 919 -57.23 4.41 20.52
C ALA A 919 -57.64 4.70 19.08
N TYR A 920 -57.69 5.98 18.72
CA TYR A 920 -57.87 6.45 17.36
C TYR A 920 -56.77 7.46 17.05
N SER A 921 -56.08 7.28 15.92
CA SER A 921 -54.99 8.14 15.48
C SER A 921 -55.29 8.69 14.09
N LEU A 922 -55.17 10.01 13.95
CA LEU A 922 -55.18 10.72 12.68
C LEU A 922 -53.72 10.92 12.27
N ASN A 923 -53.33 10.56 11.04
CA ASN A 923 -51.97 10.76 10.53
C ASN A 923 -52.04 11.52 9.20
N ASP A 924 -51.37 12.65 9.12
CA ASP A 924 -51.11 13.38 7.88
C ASP A 924 -49.74 12.91 7.37
N ALA A 925 -49.68 12.25 6.21
CA ALA A 925 -48.47 11.62 5.68
C ALA A 925 -48.01 12.29 4.39
N GLU A 926 -46.75 12.73 4.39
CA GLU A 926 -46.04 13.26 3.23
C GLU A 926 -44.97 12.23 2.80
N THR A 927 -44.96 11.92 1.50
CA THR A 927 -43.96 11.03 0.89
C THR A 927 -43.10 11.82 -0.10
N THR A 928 -41.80 11.53 -0.08
CA THR A 928 -40.84 12.00 -1.09
C THR A 928 -40.09 10.79 -1.63
N ARG A 929 -40.26 10.48 -2.91
CA ARG A 929 -39.60 9.38 -3.59
C ARG A 929 -38.57 9.92 -4.59
N HIS A 930 -37.34 9.44 -4.47
CA HIS A 930 -36.27 9.75 -5.41
C HIS A 930 -36.10 8.57 -6.35
N VAL A 931 -36.36 8.79 -7.64
CA VAL A 931 -36.29 7.74 -8.65
C VAL A 931 -35.17 8.01 -9.63
N ALA A 932 -34.47 6.94 -10.03
CA ALA A 932 -33.42 6.96 -11.01
C ALA A 932 -33.64 5.83 -12.01
N TYR A 933 -33.85 6.17 -13.28
CA TYR A 933 -34.08 5.21 -14.35
C TYR A 933 -33.43 5.69 -15.64
N ALA A 934 -32.62 4.83 -16.27
CA ALA A 934 -32.02 5.06 -17.60
C ALA A 934 -31.39 6.47 -17.76
N GLY A 935 -30.59 6.92 -16.79
CA GLY A 935 -29.92 8.23 -16.81
C GLY A 935 -30.80 9.43 -16.45
N THR A 936 -32.08 9.22 -16.14
CA THR A 936 -33.02 10.24 -15.66
C THR A 936 -33.18 10.14 -14.15
N THR A 937 -33.25 11.28 -13.47
CA THR A 937 -33.56 11.36 -12.04
C THR A 937 -34.75 12.28 -11.81
N GLU A 938 -35.68 11.88 -10.95
CA GLU A 938 -36.86 12.66 -10.59
C GLU A 938 -37.08 12.63 -9.07
N THR A 939 -37.71 13.66 -8.54
CA THR A 939 -38.19 13.71 -7.14
C THR A 939 -39.70 13.82 -7.18
N LEU A 940 -40.37 12.84 -6.61
CA LEU A 940 -41.81 12.67 -6.67
C LEU A 940 -42.38 12.84 -5.26
N THR A 941 -43.45 13.61 -5.12
CA THR A 941 -44.06 13.90 -3.80
C THR A 941 -45.56 13.64 -3.81
N ALA A 942 -46.09 13.09 -2.71
CA ALA A 942 -47.52 12.93 -2.47
C ALA A 942 -47.87 13.14 -1.00
N ASP A 943 -49.02 13.76 -0.76
CA ASP A 943 -49.60 14.02 0.57
C ASP A 943 -50.95 13.29 0.67
N TYR A 944 -51.18 12.55 1.76
CA TYR A 944 -52.43 11.83 2.00
C TYR A 944 -52.69 11.54 3.49
N ASP A 945 -53.96 11.45 3.86
CA ASP A 945 -54.39 11.15 5.23
C ASP A 945 -54.51 9.64 5.47
N VAL A 946 -54.03 9.17 6.62
CA VAL A 946 -54.15 7.77 7.08
C VAL A 946 -54.68 7.72 8.52
N ASN A 947 -55.76 7.00 8.74
CA ASN A 947 -56.39 6.82 10.04
C ASN A 947 -56.07 5.46 10.63
N ALA A 948 -55.79 5.39 11.93
CA ALA A 948 -55.56 4.14 12.66
C ALA A 948 -56.55 3.98 13.82
N ALA A 949 -57.37 2.93 13.78
CA ALA A 949 -58.24 2.53 14.88
C ALA A 949 -57.68 1.29 15.58
N GLN A 950 -57.54 1.34 16.90
CA GLN A 950 -56.96 0.26 17.69
C GLN A 950 -57.85 -0.10 18.89
N ILE A 951 -57.97 -1.40 19.17
CA ILE A 951 -58.49 -1.94 20.43
C ILE A 951 -57.48 -2.93 21.02
N PHE A 952 -57.22 -2.86 22.32
CA PHE A 952 -56.26 -3.74 22.99
C PHE A 952 -56.72 -4.10 24.39
N GLY A 953 -56.27 -5.24 24.89
CA GLY A 953 -56.51 -5.66 26.26
C GLY A 953 -55.58 -6.76 26.71
N GLU A 954 -55.47 -6.92 28.03
CA GLU A 954 -54.60 -7.89 28.68
C GLU A 954 -55.32 -8.50 29.89
N VAL A 955 -55.06 -9.77 30.15
CA VAL A 955 -55.34 -10.43 31.41
C VAL A 955 -54.04 -10.91 32.05
N ASN A 956 -53.91 -10.78 33.36
CA ASN A 956 -52.72 -11.16 34.11
C ASN A 956 -53.07 -11.77 35.47
N TYR A 957 -52.13 -12.52 36.05
CA TYR A 957 -52.27 -13.06 37.41
C TYR A 957 -51.01 -12.83 38.23
N ARG A 958 -51.13 -12.11 39.35
CA ARG A 958 -50.02 -11.72 40.21
C ARG A 958 -49.73 -12.75 41.29
N PHE A 959 -48.44 -13.02 41.47
CA PHE A 959 -47.89 -13.82 42.56
C PHE A 959 -46.90 -12.97 43.35
N ASP A 960 -47.23 -12.68 44.61
CA ASP A 960 -46.36 -11.96 45.53
C ASP A 960 -45.35 -12.91 46.22
N THR A 961 -44.10 -12.48 46.33
CA THR A 961 -43.01 -13.20 46.99
C THR A 961 -42.26 -12.27 47.95
N SER A 962 -41.34 -12.81 48.76
CA SER A 962 -40.51 -12.00 49.67
C SER A 962 -39.50 -11.07 48.97
N HIS A 963 -39.27 -11.25 47.67
CA HIS A 963 -38.26 -10.51 46.90
C HIS A 963 -38.86 -9.69 45.73
N GLY A 964 -40.19 -9.60 45.65
CA GLY A 964 -40.91 -8.92 44.56
C GLY A 964 -42.15 -9.71 44.12
N ALA A 965 -42.73 -9.33 42.98
CA ALA A 965 -43.89 -10.01 42.41
C ALA A 965 -43.68 -10.37 40.95
N PHE A 966 -44.26 -11.49 40.52
CA PHE A 966 -44.28 -11.90 39.12
C PHE A 966 -45.72 -12.06 38.62
N GLU A 967 -45.94 -11.66 37.36
CA GLU A 967 -47.25 -11.56 36.73
C GLU A 967 -47.17 -12.15 35.30
N PRO A 968 -47.48 -13.44 35.09
CA PRO A 968 -47.78 -13.94 33.76
C PRO A 968 -48.99 -13.21 33.17
N PHE A 969 -48.92 -12.89 31.89
CA PHE A 969 -49.97 -12.17 31.17
C PHE A 969 -50.21 -12.72 29.76
N ALA A 970 -51.43 -12.48 29.28
CA ALA A 970 -51.84 -12.70 27.90
C ALA A 970 -52.57 -11.46 27.39
N GLY A 971 -52.05 -10.87 26.31
CA GLY A 971 -52.57 -9.67 25.68
C GLY A 971 -53.02 -9.90 24.24
N VAL A 972 -53.97 -9.09 23.79
CA VAL A 972 -54.42 -9.00 22.39
C VAL A 972 -54.57 -7.54 21.99
N ALA A 973 -54.16 -7.20 20.77
CA ALA A 973 -54.39 -5.90 20.16
C ALA A 973 -54.83 -6.09 18.70
N HIS A 974 -55.88 -5.39 18.27
CA HIS A 974 -56.32 -5.37 16.88
C HIS A 974 -56.26 -3.93 16.39
N ILE A 975 -55.59 -3.71 15.26
CA ILE A 975 -55.42 -2.39 14.65
C ILE A 975 -55.95 -2.47 13.21
N SER A 976 -56.67 -1.44 12.78
CA SER A 976 -57.14 -1.23 11.42
C SER A 976 -56.65 0.12 10.92
N LEU A 977 -56.01 0.12 9.75
CA LEU A 977 -55.63 1.32 9.01
C LEU A 977 -56.61 1.56 7.86
N SER A 978 -56.91 2.84 7.60
CA SER A 978 -57.67 3.26 6.42
C SER A 978 -57.18 4.64 5.95
N GLY A 979 -56.81 4.80 4.68
CA GLY A 979 -56.34 6.08 4.13
C GLY A 979 -56.97 6.45 2.79
N ASP A 980 -56.68 7.66 2.34
CA ASP A 980 -57.21 8.23 1.09
C ASP A 980 -56.37 7.83 -0.14
N ASP A 981 -56.98 7.88 -1.33
CA ASP A 981 -56.28 7.75 -2.62
C ASP A 981 -55.29 8.92 -2.81
N PHE A 982 -54.18 8.67 -3.51
CA PHE A 982 -53.17 9.71 -3.75
C PHE A 982 -52.66 9.75 -5.19
N THR A 983 -51.99 10.85 -5.55
CA THR A 983 -51.27 10.99 -6.82
C THR A 983 -50.01 11.80 -6.59
N GLU A 984 -48.85 11.21 -6.90
CA GLU A 984 -47.56 11.87 -6.87
C GLU A 984 -47.50 13.00 -7.92
N THR A 985 -46.68 14.01 -7.62
CA THR A 985 -46.31 15.07 -8.56
C THR A 985 -44.79 15.16 -8.66
N GLY A 986 -44.25 15.72 -9.75
CA GLY A 986 -42.81 16.02 -9.86
C GLY A 986 -42.11 15.50 -11.11
N GLY A 987 -42.71 14.57 -11.86
CA GLY A 987 -42.06 14.01 -13.06
C GLY A 987 -42.90 12.99 -13.83
N ALA A 988 -42.31 12.41 -14.88
CA ALA A 988 -42.99 11.45 -15.75
C ALA A 988 -43.21 10.08 -15.08
N ALA A 989 -42.41 9.75 -14.06
CA ALA A 989 -42.53 8.52 -13.28
C ALA A 989 -43.49 8.63 -12.09
N ALA A 990 -44.22 9.75 -11.97
CA ALA A 990 -45.23 9.95 -10.92
C ALA A 990 -46.27 8.82 -10.93
N LEU A 991 -46.60 8.29 -9.74
CA LEU A 991 -47.58 7.25 -9.51
C LEU A 991 -48.89 7.81 -8.94
N ALA A 992 -49.99 7.15 -9.20
CA ALA A 992 -51.24 7.29 -8.47
C ALA A 992 -51.53 5.95 -7.78
N GLY A 993 -51.99 6.00 -6.53
CA GLY A 993 -52.27 4.82 -5.72
C GLY A 993 -53.65 4.89 -5.07
N ASP A 994 -54.23 3.72 -4.88
CA ASP A 994 -55.48 3.57 -4.13
C ASP A 994 -55.19 3.69 -2.61
N GLY A 995 -56.18 4.13 -1.84
CA GLY A 995 -56.05 4.31 -0.39
C GLY A 995 -55.79 3.00 0.37
N VAL A 996 -54.98 3.06 1.43
CA VAL A 996 -54.60 1.89 2.24
C VAL A 996 -55.81 1.32 3.01
N ASP A 997 -55.96 -0.01 3.04
CA ASP A 997 -56.84 -0.75 3.96
C ASP A 997 -56.09 -1.97 4.53
N MET A 998 -55.62 -1.89 5.79
CA MET A 998 -54.79 -2.93 6.41
C MET A 998 -55.31 -3.29 7.81
N ARG A 999 -55.39 -4.59 8.12
CA ARG A 999 -55.88 -5.08 9.42
C ARG A 999 -54.98 -6.17 9.99
N THR A 1000 -54.38 -5.91 11.15
CA THR A 1000 -53.51 -6.87 11.84
C THR A 1000 -53.89 -7.03 13.30
N THR A 1001 -53.85 -8.27 13.76
CA THR A 1001 -54.10 -8.65 15.15
C THR A 1001 -52.82 -9.17 15.78
N PHE A 1002 -52.43 -8.61 16.92
CA PHE A 1002 -51.28 -9.03 17.70
C PHE A 1002 -51.75 -9.76 18.95
N THR A 1003 -51.10 -10.86 19.27
CA THR A 1003 -51.21 -11.52 20.57
C THR A 1003 -49.87 -11.47 21.27
N THR A 1004 -49.85 -11.35 22.59
CA THR A 1004 -48.60 -11.33 23.37
C THR A 1004 -48.75 -12.19 24.60
N LEU A 1005 -47.85 -13.16 24.76
CA LEU A 1005 -47.75 -13.99 25.94
C LEU A 1005 -46.45 -13.66 26.65
N GLY A 1006 -46.50 -13.36 27.94
CA GLY A 1006 -45.30 -12.93 28.64
C GLY A 1006 -45.34 -13.07 30.15
N LEU A 1007 -44.22 -12.71 30.75
CA LEU A 1007 -43.99 -12.66 32.18
C LEU A 1007 -43.47 -11.27 32.53
N ARG A 1008 -44.13 -10.63 33.50
CA ARG A 1008 -43.74 -9.35 34.06
C ARG A 1008 -43.26 -9.54 35.50
N THR A 1009 -42.22 -8.83 35.91
CA THR A 1009 -41.74 -8.81 37.29
C THR A 1009 -41.63 -7.38 37.79
N VAL A 1010 -41.91 -7.20 39.08
CA VAL A 1010 -41.81 -5.91 39.79
C VAL A 1010 -41.05 -6.14 41.08
N GLN A 1011 -39.99 -5.37 41.27
CA GLN A 1011 -39.17 -5.38 42.47
C GLN A 1011 -39.10 -3.98 43.07
N GLU A 1012 -39.59 -3.84 44.29
CA GLU A 1012 -39.54 -2.58 45.04
C GLU A 1012 -38.26 -2.54 45.90
N PHE A 1013 -37.68 -1.35 46.02
CA PHE A 1013 -36.50 -1.11 46.85
C PHE A 1013 -36.42 0.36 47.28
N GLY A 1014 -35.60 0.65 48.29
CA GLY A 1014 -35.35 2.01 48.77
C GLY A 1014 -34.06 2.60 48.21
N LEU A 1015 -34.11 3.85 47.77
CA LEU A 1015 -32.96 4.71 47.52
C LEU A 1015 -32.82 5.70 48.69
N GLY A 1016 -32.38 5.21 49.85
CA GLY A 1016 -32.46 5.97 51.10
C GLY A 1016 -33.90 6.03 51.62
N GLU A 1017 -34.44 7.23 51.81
CA GLU A 1017 -35.86 7.45 52.17
C GLU A 1017 -36.78 7.46 50.94
N THR A 1018 -36.21 7.47 49.73
CA THR A 1018 -36.97 7.53 48.48
C THR A 1018 -37.40 6.14 48.00
N PRO A 1019 -38.70 5.86 47.84
CA PRO A 1019 -39.17 4.60 47.29
C PRO A 1019 -38.88 4.50 45.79
N ALA A 1020 -38.45 3.33 45.34
CA ALA A 1020 -38.18 3.03 43.95
C ALA A 1020 -38.67 1.63 43.56
N ALA A 1021 -38.96 1.42 42.27
CA ALA A 1021 -39.39 0.13 41.74
C ALA A 1021 -38.72 -0.16 40.40
N PHE A 1022 -38.14 -1.34 40.28
CA PHE A 1022 -37.66 -1.90 39.02
C PHE A 1022 -38.73 -2.82 38.42
N ARG A 1023 -38.94 -2.68 37.11
CA ARG A 1023 -39.91 -3.45 36.34
C ARG A 1023 -39.19 -4.09 35.16
N ALA A 1024 -39.46 -5.36 34.91
CA ALA A 1024 -39.00 -6.05 33.73
C ALA A 1024 -40.10 -6.93 33.14
N GLU A 1025 -40.14 -7.03 31.82
CA GLU A 1025 -41.11 -7.80 31.05
C GLU A 1025 -40.38 -8.55 29.95
N LEU A 1026 -40.71 -9.82 29.80
CA LEU A 1026 -40.29 -10.66 28.69
C LEU A 1026 -41.55 -11.27 28.07
N GLY A 1027 -41.69 -11.17 26.75
CA GLY A 1027 -42.85 -11.70 26.04
C GLY A 1027 -42.50 -12.23 24.65
N TRP A 1028 -43.38 -13.10 24.15
CA TRP A 1028 -43.44 -13.47 22.75
C TRP A 1028 -44.70 -12.85 22.15
N ARG A 1029 -44.53 -12.13 21.04
CA ARG A 1029 -45.60 -11.46 20.30
C ARG A 1029 -45.76 -12.12 18.93
N HIS A 1030 -47.00 -12.43 18.58
CA HIS A 1030 -47.37 -13.02 17.29
C HIS A 1030 -48.40 -12.15 16.56
N ALA A 1031 -48.17 -11.87 15.28
CA ALA A 1031 -49.04 -11.08 14.40
C ALA A 1031 -49.85 -11.98 13.45
N PHE A 1032 -51.13 -11.63 13.24
CA PHE A 1032 -52.07 -12.32 12.36
C PHE A 1032 -52.76 -11.33 11.42
N GLY A 1033 -53.19 -11.80 10.25
CA GLY A 1033 -53.89 -10.99 9.26
C GLY A 1033 -52.91 -10.43 8.25
N ASP A 1034 -53.07 -9.16 7.90
CA ASP A 1034 -52.22 -8.52 6.90
C ASP A 1034 -50.86 -8.20 7.55
N VAL A 1035 -49.83 -8.95 7.19
CA VAL A 1035 -48.44 -8.76 7.69
C VAL A 1035 -47.49 -8.33 6.59
N ASP A 1036 -47.85 -8.57 5.33
CA ASP A 1036 -47.14 -8.09 4.14
C ASP A 1036 -47.90 -6.87 3.62
N PRO A 1037 -47.45 -5.63 3.89
CA PRO A 1037 -48.16 -4.46 3.43
C PRO A 1037 -48.04 -4.36 1.90
N ASP A 1038 -49.14 -4.07 1.22
CA ASP A 1038 -49.20 -3.90 -0.22
C ASP A 1038 -49.79 -2.52 -0.62
N ALA A 1039 -49.48 -2.10 -1.84
CA ALA A 1039 -50.03 -0.90 -2.46
C ALA A 1039 -50.38 -1.19 -3.93
N ASP A 1040 -51.60 -0.83 -4.32
CA ASP A 1040 -52.05 -0.85 -5.71
C ASP A 1040 -51.76 0.50 -6.38
N LEU A 1041 -50.86 0.48 -7.37
CA LEU A 1041 -50.29 1.67 -8.00
C LEU A 1041 -50.52 1.69 -9.52
N ARG A 1042 -50.39 2.85 -10.13
CA ARG A 1042 -50.32 3.04 -11.60
C ARG A 1042 -49.52 4.28 -11.92
N PHE A 1043 -48.90 4.37 -13.10
CA PHE A 1043 -48.29 5.62 -13.53
C PHE A 1043 -49.39 6.68 -13.78
N ALA A 1044 -49.19 7.88 -13.25
CA ALA A 1044 -50.11 9.02 -13.42
C ALA A 1044 -50.28 9.41 -14.90
N ALA A 1045 -49.24 9.16 -15.70
CA ALA A 1045 -49.24 9.39 -17.15
C ALA A 1045 -50.05 8.35 -17.96
N GLY A 1046 -50.50 7.24 -17.36
CA GLY A 1046 -51.30 6.20 -18.02
C GLY A 1046 -50.78 4.78 -17.76
N GLY A 1047 -51.18 3.81 -18.59
CA GLY A 1047 -50.77 2.40 -18.46
C GLY A 1047 -51.69 1.56 -17.56
N SER A 1048 -51.33 0.30 -17.38
CA SER A 1048 -52.02 -0.63 -16.48
C SER A 1048 -51.60 -0.42 -15.02
N GLY A 1049 -52.52 -0.64 -14.08
CA GLY A 1049 -52.20 -0.72 -12.66
C GLY A 1049 -51.39 -1.97 -12.31
N PHE A 1050 -50.67 -1.90 -11.20
CA PHE A 1050 -49.78 -2.94 -10.68
C PHE A 1050 -49.68 -2.84 -9.15
N GLY A 1051 -49.66 -3.98 -8.47
CA GLY A 1051 -49.44 -4.06 -7.03
C GLY A 1051 -47.97 -4.22 -6.67
N VAL A 1052 -47.55 -3.61 -5.57
CA VAL A 1052 -46.22 -3.80 -4.98
C VAL A 1052 -46.33 -4.10 -3.49
N THR A 1053 -45.39 -4.87 -2.96
CA THR A 1053 -45.27 -5.17 -1.54
C THR A 1053 -44.18 -4.34 -0.89
N GLY A 1054 -44.37 -3.95 0.37
CA GLY A 1054 -43.39 -3.25 1.20
C GLY A 1054 -42.70 -4.17 2.20
N ALA A 1055 -41.89 -3.60 3.08
CA ALA A 1055 -41.20 -4.35 4.13
C ALA A 1055 -42.20 -4.97 5.12
N ALA A 1056 -42.11 -6.29 5.33
CA ALA A 1056 -43.08 -7.05 6.10
C ALA A 1056 -43.05 -6.71 7.61
N ILE A 1057 -44.20 -6.86 8.26
CA ILE A 1057 -44.33 -6.86 9.71
C ILE A 1057 -43.95 -8.26 10.20
N ALA A 1058 -42.93 -8.35 11.06
CA ALA A 1058 -42.50 -9.64 11.60
C ALA A 1058 -43.66 -10.38 12.32
N GLU A 1059 -43.98 -11.58 11.82
CA GLU A 1059 -45.02 -12.42 12.39
C GLU A 1059 -44.71 -12.82 13.83
N ASN A 1060 -43.43 -13.04 14.16
CA ASN A 1060 -42.99 -13.52 15.46
C ASN A 1060 -41.87 -12.64 16.00
N THR A 1061 -42.06 -12.10 17.20
CA THR A 1061 -41.06 -11.25 17.83
C THR A 1061 -40.91 -11.55 19.32
N ALA A 1062 -39.68 -11.47 19.81
CA ALA A 1062 -39.37 -11.41 21.23
C ALA A 1062 -39.49 -9.96 21.70
N VAL A 1063 -40.21 -9.73 22.79
CA VAL A 1063 -40.45 -8.42 23.40
C VAL A 1063 -39.74 -8.36 24.75
N LEU A 1064 -38.93 -7.34 24.94
CA LEU A 1064 -38.26 -7.02 26.20
C LEU A 1064 -38.67 -5.61 26.63
N ARG A 1065 -39.09 -5.43 27.88
CA ARG A 1065 -39.25 -4.08 28.46
C ARG A 1065 -38.65 -4.04 29.84
N THR A 1066 -37.97 -2.95 30.15
CA THR A 1066 -37.44 -2.69 31.48
C THR A 1066 -37.69 -1.24 31.87
N GLY A 1067 -37.85 -0.97 33.16
CA GLY A 1067 -38.06 0.39 33.62
C GLY A 1067 -37.78 0.57 35.10
N LEU A 1068 -37.42 1.79 35.45
CA LEU A 1068 -37.21 2.25 36.81
C LEU A 1068 -38.22 3.35 37.12
N GLU A 1069 -38.97 3.19 38.21
CA GLU A 1069 -39.83 4.23 38.77
C GLU A 1069 -39.25 4.72 40.11
N VAL A 1070 -39.24 6.04 40.32
CA VAL A 1070 -38.72 6.69 41.52
C VAL A 1070 -39.77 7.66 42.06
N GLY A 1071 -40.04 7.57 43.35
CA GLY A 1071 -40.89 8.53 44.06
C GLY A 1071 -40.21 9.86 44.22
N LEU A 1072 -40.84 10.92 43.74
CA LEU A 1072 -40.37 12.29 43.99
C LEU A 1072 -41.01 12.86 45.27
N THR A 1073 -42.28 12.54 45.49
CA THR A 1073 -43.06 12.83 46.69
C THR A 1073 -44.06 11.69 46.94
N ASP A 1074 -44.83 11.74 48.02
CA ASP A 1074 -45.90 10.78 48.30
C ASP A 1074 -46.94 10.67 47.16
N ASP A 1075 -47.11 11.75 46.39
CA ASP A 1075 -48.11 11.86 45.32
C ASP A 1075 -47.50 11.93 43.91
N THR A 1076 -46.17 11.97 43.76
CA THR A 1076 -45.51 12.19 42.47
C THR A 1076 -44.43 11.15 42.20
N ALA A 1077 -44.44 10.55 41.01
CA ALA A 1077 -43.42 9.58 40.59
C ALA A 1077 -42.91 9.86 39.17
N LEU A 1078 -41.62 9.62 38.96
CA LEU A 1078 -40.96 9.66 37.66
C LEU A 1078 -40.59 8.24 37.24
N SER A 1079 -40.80 7.88 35.97
CA SER A 1079 -40.35 6.61 35.42
C SER A 1079 -39.56 6.80 34.14
N VAL A 1080 -38.53 5.99 33.95
CA VAL A 1080 -37.80 5.86 32.69
C VAL A 1080 -37.79 4.39 32.31
N GLY A 1081 -38.05 4.10 31.02
CA GLY A 1081 -38.11 2.74 30.51
C GLY A 1081 -37.39 2.58 29.18
N TYR A 1082 -36.90 1.37 28.96
CA TYR A 1082 -36.38 0.88 27.68
C TYR A 1082 -37.23 -0.30 27.20
N GLY A 1083 -37.57 -0.32 25.92
CA GLY A 1083 -38.22 -1.45 25.27
C GLY A 1083 -37.44 -1.91 24.04
N GLY A 1084 -37.49 -3.19 23.74
CA GLY A 1084 -36.98 -3.76 22.50
C GLY A 1084 -37.89 -4.84 21.94
N GLN A 1085 -37.96 -4.95 20.61
CA GLN A 1085 -38.65 -5.99 19.88
C GLN A 1085 -37.70 -6.58 18.83
N PHE A 1086 -37.60 -7.90 18.79
CA PHE A 1086 -36.61 -8.60 17.97
C PHE A 1086 -37.27 -9.76 17.22
N GLY A 1087 -37.26 -9.72 15.90
CA GLY A 1087 -37.72 -10.77 14.98
C GLY A 1087 -36.61 -11.19 14.00
N SER A 1088 -36.94 -12.03 13.02
CA SER A 1088 -36.02 -12.38 11.93
C SER A 1088 -35.63 -11.16 11.10
N ASP A 1089 -36.61 -10.32 10.79
CA ASP A 1089 -36.49 -9.22 9.81
C ASP A 1089 -36.88 -7.88 10.43
N VAL A 1090 -37.00 -7.80 11.76
CA VAL A 1090 -37.38 -6.58 12.48
C VAL A 1090 -36.55 -6.43 13.74
N THR A 1091 -35.99 -5.24 13.92
CA THR A 1091 -35.36 -4.84 15.18
C THR A 1091 -35.89 -3.47 15.59
N ASP A 1092 -36.47 -3.38 16.78
CA ASP A 1092 -36.94 -2.12 17.35
C ASP A 1092 -36.39 -1.87 18.74
N HIS A 1093 -36.22 -0.59 19.02
CA HIS A 1093 -35.82 -0.05 20.30
C HIS A 1093 -36.73 1.12 20.67
N SER A 1094 -36.99 1.30 21.95
CA SER A 1094 -37.77 2.42 22.44
C SER A 1094 -37.29 2.89 23.80
N VAL A 1095 -37.46 4.19 24.04
CA VAL A 1095 -37.23 4.84 25.33
C VAL A 1095 -38.49 5.60 25.70
N THR A 1096 -38.85 5.52 26.97
CA THR A 1096 -40.00 6.23 27.53
C THR A 1096 -39.61 6.99 28.79
N ALA A 1097 -40.21 8.16 28.98
CA ALA A 1097 -40.11 8.95 30.21
C ALA A 1097 -41.51 9.39 30.64
N LYS A 1098 -41.87 9.10 31.89
CA LYS A 1098 -43.23 9.30 32.42
C LYS A 1098 -43.21 10.04 33.73
N LEU A 1099 -44.01 11.10 33.84
CA LEU A 1099 -44.34 11.76 35.10
C LEU A 1099 -45.77 11.40 35.49
N ARG A 1100 -45.97 10.93 36.73
CA ARG A 1100 -47.28 10.60 37.30
C ARG A 1100 -47.54 11.43 38.55
N ILE A 1101 -48.73 12.00 38.66
CA ILE A 1101 -49.19 12.82 39.80
C ILE A 1101 -50.54 12.28 40.29
N GLN A 1102 -50.69 12.09 41.59
CA GLN A 1102 -51.89 11.63 42.27
C GLN A 1102 -52.52 12.77 43.09
N PHE A 1103 -53.86 12.85 43.18
CA PHE A 1103 -54.59 13.90 43.90
C PHE A 1103 -55.98 13.49 44.40
#